data_AF-A0A359G0K7-F1
#
_entry.id   AF-A0A359G0K7-F1
#
_cell.length_a   1.000
_cell.length_b   1.000
_cell.length_c   1.000
_cell.angle_alpha   90.00
_cell.angle_beta   90.00
_cell.angle_gamma   90.00
#
_symmetry.space_group_name_H-M   'P 1'
#
loop_
_entity.id
_entity.type
_entity.pdbx_description
1 polymer ?
#
loop_
_entity_poly.entity_id
_entity_poly.type
_entity_poly.pdbx_seq_one_letter_code
_entity_poly.pdbx_strand_id
1 'polypeptide(L)'
;MKNCYRALLVFLIGFTFVLSADAGVRYVKPGSSSSAWEGKSPLYSSITEAISAAQPGDEIWVAEGVYKPTGSTDRSISFVLKEGVALYGGFKGNESSREERDPYTNETILSGNIGDQSSSGDNSHSVVKADGTSSLITEATVLDGFIIEDGKTLTPDVGAGLHLVKASPRVVNVWFRRNNAAMGGGVYGDASSDAVFANVIFSDNSSSSAGAGVYARGAMKFYHCLWYNNVNTVEYSTASLSDKSSIYNSIIWGNAEQSGKPVVVAASVSYSIVQGGYEGTGNLDTDPLLHNPGASDFRLNDGSPAINAGSNGLVPTWLISDFAGNSRVEGTVDMGPFEGSVKAPVAKLPLAGSAFEASQTTFTLEWEWPLGAPAGIVSYEVDYKLNDVSQPSISGISGLNTNVIISASGAIAWRVAAIDDTGIKSWSEWSIFYKKRSGPVYIKVNGMGSGKAWNDATNLQAALQNYIAGDELWLQTGTYRPGSSRSASFVLKEGIKIYGGFFGNETTREERDWNSNKTILSGNIGLPDSKTDNSRNVLVAVGTAENPITAATIVDGVIIEQGYNTETTGNGAGIKLSYASVSFANVWFRDNYAYNGGAVSGDAYSKPTFFNSIFSSNSSMRYGGAVWANDHMEFTNCVFYGNSTNDRGGAIDNAASKTFVNVNNSIAWANTSGSNPNFYAIQAKNCLVEGGYPGIEIILNNPLFLNAEGNDFRLNATSPAIDAGNSSLLPEGALTDFSGAPRIQGTRVDMGVFEGGIVAPSPASPANNEVISPIPDEVELRWQWPGDTPANVLSYIVEYSVNDASVTTIKDIDKELLSQTISGFNAADMVKWRVAAVTGLVEKHYSPWSVFHIVRGEPIYVKSGASGSGTSWADAADLQSALQMAGFGDELWLAAGVYKPTATSDRTISFVVADGIKLYGGFSGSETSLDERNRMLNETVLSGNIGDQSDASDNSYHIITIEGEISSPVSSSTIIDGLIIEGGYASFAFNGDDLGGGIYLNHASPVITNTVFRDNYATNGAAAYITGNSNPRFGNVIFVDNESLKNGGAVNIFGASAEMYNCLWYANYAAQWGGAVYGDTGNGTTIYNSVFWNNEALLLSDNFRNVAVNSSIVEDGTGNAGISGN
;
A
#
# COMPACT_ATOMS: atom_id res chain seq x y z
N MET A 1 -69.18 -20.10 -23.86
CA MET A 1 -69.57 -20.48 -25.24
C MET A 1 -69.85 -19.32 -26.23
N LYS A 2 -69.69 -18.03 -25.85
CA LYS A 2 -69.73 -16.91 -26.82
C LYS A 2 -68.37 -16.31 -27.20
N ASN A 3 -67.28 -16.76 -26.57
CA ASN A 3 -65.91 -16.32 -26.89
C ASN A 3 -65.11 -17.33 -27.76
N CYS A 4 -65.62 -18.55 -27.95
CA CYS A 4 -64.99 -19.54 -28.87
C CYS A 4 -65.33 -19.29 -30.34
N TYR A 5 -66.34 -18.45 -30.64
CA TYR A 5 -66.77 -18.15 -32.01
C TYR A 5 -66.10 -16.91 -32.63
N ARG A 6 -65.38 -16.09 -31.85
CA ARG A 6 -64.56 -14.98 -32.38
C ARG A 6 -63.14 -15.41 -32.77
N ALA A 7 -62.61 -16.46 -32.13
CA ALA A 7 -61.32 -17.04 -32.52
C ALA A 7 -61.43 -17.93 -33.78
N LEU A 8 -62.60 -18.55 -34.02
CA LEU A 8 -62.82 -19.36 -35.22
C LEU A 8 -63.14 -18.53 -36.49
N LEU A 9 -63.57 -17.27 -36.36
CA LEU A 9 -63.93 -16.41 -37.49
C LEU A 9 -62.75 -15.61 -38.07
N VAL A 10 -61.66 -15.44 -37.30
CA VAL A 10 -60.37 -14.92 -37.81
C VAL A 10 -59.54 -16.04 -38.45
N PHE A 11 -59.89 -17.31 -38.20
CA PHE A 11 -59.27 -18.47 -38.83
C PHE A 11 -59.79 -18.76 -40.26
N LEU A 12 -60.83 -18.05 -40.74
CA LEU A 12 -61.50 -18.39 -42.01
C LEU A 12 -61.64 -17.25 -43.05
N ILE A 13 -61.14 -16.04 -42.79
CA ILE A 13 -61.16 -14.94 -43.77
C ILE A 13 -59.78 -14.26 -43.78
N GLY A 14 -58.82 -14.95 -44.39
CA GLY A 14 -57.46 -14.47 -44.63
C GLY A 14 -56.70 -15.35 -45.63
N PHE A 15 -57.38 -16.23 -46.36
CA PHE A 15 -56.84 -16.90 -47.55
C PHE A 15 -57.00 -15.96 -48.75
N THR A 16 -56.26 -14.86 -48.73
CA THR A 16 -55.77 -14.31 -50.00
C THR A 16 -54.59 -15.18 -50.40
N PHE A 17 -54.74 -15.90 -51.51
CA PHE A 17 -53.64 -16.50 -52.25
C PHE A 17 -52.57 -15.42 -52.49
N VAL A 18 -51.56 -15.35 -51.61
CA VAL A 18 -50.22 -15.06 -52.08
C VAL A 18 -49.74 -16.41 -52.57
N LEU A 19 -49.76 -16.57 -53.90
CA LEU A 19 -48.95 -17.56 -54.58
C LEU A 19 -47.60 -17.62 -53.85
N SER A 20 -47.28 -18.78 -53.26
CA SER A 20 -45.92 -19.12 -52.85
C SER A 20 -45.03 -18.76 -54.03
N ALA A 21 -44.31 -17.65 -53.94
CA ALA A 21 -43.14 -17.46 -54.77
C ALA A 21 -42.25 -18.68 -54.47
N ASP A 22 -41.83 -19.41 -55.50
CA ASP A 22 -40.86 -20.49 -55.33
C ASP A 22 -39.68 -19.92 -54.55
N ALA A 23 -39.39 -20.48 -53.37
CA ALA A 23 -38.20 -20.13 -52.60
C ALA A 23 -36.98 -20.38 -53.49
N GLY A 24 -36.27 -19.32 -53.85
CA GLY A 24 -35.14 -19.38 -54.76
C GLY A 24 -33.83 -19.49 -54.01
N VAL A 25 -32.90 -20.31 -54.53
CA VAL A 25 -31.49 -20.28 -54.10
C VAL A 25 -30.74 -19.24 -54.91
N ARG A 26 -30.06 -18.32 -54.23
CA ARG A 26 -29.18 -17.31 -54.82
C ARG A 26 -27.75 -17.61 -54.44
N TYR A 27 -26.85 -17.55 -55.40
CA TYR A 27 -25.47 -17.94 -55.21
C TYR A 27 -24.57 -16.71 -55.15
N VAL A 28 -23.60 -16.68 -54.24
CA VAL A 28 -22.66 -15.57 -54.09
C VAL A 28 -21.22 -16.08 -54.14
N LYS A 29 -20.37 -15.42 -54.94
CA LYS A 29 -18.95 -15.77 -55.12
C LYS A 29 -18.00 -14.63 -54.73
N PRO A 30 -16.76 -14.92 -54.31
CA PRO A 30 -15.78 -13.89 -54.00
C PRO A 30 -15.16 -13.31 -55.28
N GLY A 31 -15.39 -12.03 -55.54
CA GLY A 31 -14.78 -11.31 -56.67
C GLY A 31 -15.19 -11.82 -58.06
N SER A 32 -14.71 -11.14 -59.11
CA SER A 32 -15.09 -11.45 -60.50
C SER A 32 -14.37 -12.69 -61.08
N SER A 33 -13.18 -13.03 -60.56
CA SER A 33 -12.31 -14.11 -61.05
C SER A 33 -12.59 -15.50 -60.46
N SER A 34 -13.49 -15.62 -59.47
CA SER A 34 -13.81 -16.93 -58.88
C SER A 34 -14.67 -17.79 -59.82
N SER A 35 -14.36 -19.09 -59.88
CA SER A 35 -15.14 -20.15 -60.56
C SER A 35 -16.23 -20.76 -59.67
N ALA A 36 -16.36 -20.31 -58.42
CA ALA A 36 -17.44 -20.75 -57.53
C ALA A 36 -18.80 -20.47 -58.19
N TRP A 37 -19.68 -21.47 -58.12
CA TRP A 37 -21.02 -21.48 -58.67
C TRP A 37 -21.09 -21.34 -60.20
N GLU A 38 -20.04 -21.74 -60.93
CA GLU A 38 -20.04 -21.72 -62.40
C GLU A 38 -21.27 -22.46 -62.96
N GLY A 39 -22.05 -21.79 -63.81
CA GLY A 39 -23.28 -22.32 -64.40
C GLY A 39 -24.55 -22.20 -63.54
N LYS A 40 -24.48 -21.65 -62.32
CA LYS A 40 -25.66 -21.37 -61.47
C LYS A 40 -26.23 -19.97 -61.75
N SER A 41 -27.54 -19.80 -61.55
CA SER A 41 -28.24 -18.51 -61.70
C SER A 41 -29.42 -18.42 -60.73
N PRO A 42 -29.69 -17.28 -60.08
CA PRO A 42 -28.92 -16.03 -60.16
C PRO A 42 -27.61 -16.08 -59.33
N LEU A 43 -26.53 -15.55 -59.91
CA LEU A 43 -25.18 -15.49 -59.31
C LEU A 43 -24.78 -14.03 -59.07
N TYR A 44 -24.34 -13.72 -57.86
CA TYR A 44 -23.94 -12.38 -57.43
C TYR A 44 -22.48 -12.35 -57.00
N SER A 45 -21.81 -11.21 -57.22
CA SER A 45 -20.47 -10.93 -56.66
C SER A 45 -20.53 -10.16 -55.33
N SER A 46 -21.72 -9.74 -54.90
CA SER A 46 -21.96 -8.98 -53.68
C SER A 46 -23.09 -9.62 -52.89
N ILE A 47 -22.84 -9.86 -51.60
CA ILE A 47 -23.87 -10.33 -50.66
C ILE A 47 -24.97 -9.27 -50.54
N THR A 48 -24.63 -7.98 -50.51
CA THR A 48 -25.58 -6.87 -50.41
C THR A 48 -26.55 -6.84 -51.58
N GLU A 49 -26.07 -7.13 -52.81
CA GLU A 49 -26.92 -7.23 -53.99
C GLU A 49 -27.83 -8.47 -53.95
N ALA A 50 -27.29 -9.61 -53.51
CA ALA A 50 -28.07 -10.83 -53.34
C ALA A 50 -29.21 -10.66 -52.31
N ILE A 51 -28.93 -10.04 -51.17
CA ILE A 51 -29.93 -9.72 -50.13
C ILE A 51 -30.99 -8.77 -50.68
N SER A 52 -30.57 -7.74 -51.43
CA SER A 52 -31.50 -6.76 -52.01
C SER A 52 -32.50 -7.43 -52.96
N ALA A 53 -32.02 -8.40 -53.76
CA ALA A 53 -32.84 -9.16 -54.70
C ALA A 53 -33.71 -10.26 -54.04
N ALA A 54 -33.32 -10.74 -52.85
CA ALA A 54 -33.98 -11.83 -52.17
C ALA A 54 -35.39 -11.48 -51.67
N GLN A 55 -36.28 -12.47 -51.62
CA GLN A 55 -37.61 -12.38 -51.04
C GLN A 55 -37.71 -13.27 -49.78
N PRO A 56 -38.67 -13.02 -48.87
CA PRO A 56 -38.89 -13.92 -47.73
C PRO A 56 -39.09 -15.37 -48.21
N GLY A 57 -38.30 -16.30 -47.66
CA GLY A 57 -38.21 -17.69 -48.07
C GLY A 57 -36.98 -18.03 -48.92
N ASP A 58 -36.30 -17.05 -49.52
CA ASP A 58 -35.09 -17.29 -50.32
C ASP A 58 -33.90 -17.70 -49.43
N GLU A 59 -33.04 -18.55 -49.99
CA GLU A 59 -31.73 -18.89 -49.43
C GLU A 59 -30.62 -18.20 -50.23
N ILE A 60 -29.59 -17.70 -49.54
CA ILE A 60 -28.39 -17.14 -50.12
C ILE A 60 -27.21 -18.02 -49.71
N TRP A 61 -26.63 -18.72 -50.68
CA TRP A 61 -25.48 -19.60 -50.48
C TRP A 61 -24.20 -18.85 -50.86
N VAL A 62 -23.31 -18.69 -49.89
CA VAL A 62 -22.10 -17.88 -50.00
C VAL A 62 -20.89 -18.81 -50.00
N ALA A 63 -20.11 -18.75 -51.08
CA ALA A 63 -18.87 -19.52 -51.16
C ALA A 63 -17.80 -19.01 -50.17
N GLU A 64 -16.79 -19.83 -49.90
CA GLU A 64 -15.62 -19.48 -49.10
C GLU A 64 -14.95 -18.22 -49.65
N GLY A 65 -14.44 -17.38 -48.75
CA GLY A 65 -13.80 -16.12 -49.10
C GLY A 65 -14.17 -14.97 -48.19
N VAL A 66 -13.58 -13.81 -48.47
CA VAL A 66 -13.73 -12.59 -47.68
C VAL A 66 -14.66 -11.61 -48.39
N TYR A 67 -15.72 -11.20 -47.70
CA TYR A 67 -16.73 -10.29 -48.19
C TYR A 67 -16.78 -9.03 -47.34
N LYS A 68 -16.80 -7.89 -48.03
CA LYS A 68 -16.87 -6.56 -47.42
C LYS A 68 -18.24 -5.94 -47.71
N PRO A 69 -18.85 -5.20 -46.76
CA PRO A 69 -20.17 -4.60 -46.97
C PRO A 69 -20.17 -3.52 -48.05
N THR A 70 -19.01 -2.91 -48.31
CA THR A 70 -18.78 -1.93 -49.37
C THR A 70 -17.36 -2.06 -49.94
N GLY A 71 -17.16 -1.59 -51.18
CA GLY A 71 -15.83 -1.37 -51.77
C GLY A 71 -15.28 0.05 -51.53
N SER A 72 -16.02 0.91 -50.82
CA SER A 72 -15.59 2.26 -50.40
C SER A 72 -15.08 2.26 -48.95
N THR A 73 -14.60 3.40 -48.46
CA THR A 73 -14.21 3.62 -47.05
C THR A 73 -15.37 4.14 -46.19
N ASP A 74 -16.62 4.02 -46.66
CA ASP A 74 -17.79 4.47 -45.90
C ASP A 74 -18.15 3.47 -44.80
N ARG A 75 -17.79 3.84 -43.56
CA ARG A 75 -17.95 3.03 -42.36
C ARG A 75 -19.40 2.80 -41.94
N SER A 76 -20.35 3.54 -42.50
CA SER A 76 -21.77 3.41 -42.16
C SER A 76 -22.48 2.25 -42.87
N ILE A 77 -21.81 1.61 -43.85
CA ILE A 77 -22.38 0.53 -44.66
C ILE A 77 -22.14 -0.83 -43.99
N SER A 78 -23.22 -1.60 -43.86
CA SER A 78 -23.26 -2.95 -43.26
C SER A 78 -23.94 -3.95 -44.19
N PHE A 79 -23.75 -5.24 -43.96
CA PHE A 79 -24.65 -6.27 -44.50
C PHE A 79 -25.97 -6.22 -43.72
N VAL A 80 -27.06 -5.80 -44.38
CA VAL A 80 -28.36 -5.60 -43.71
C VAL A 80 -29.23 -6.84 -43.89
N LEU A 81 -29.52 -7.57 -42.83
CA LEU A 81 -30.39 -8.74 -42.87
C LEU A 81 -31.82 -8.37 -43.26
N LYS A 82 -32.49 -9.26 -44.00
CA LYS A 82 -33.84 -9.09 -44.51
C LYS A 82 -34.79 -10.14 -43.94
N GLU A 83 -36.01 -9.74 -43.60
CA GLU A 83 -36.98 -10.63 -42.98
C GLU A 83 -37.25 -11.87 -43.85
N GLY A 84 -37.17 -13.05 -43.23
CA GLY A 84 -37.43 -14.35 -43.85
C GLY A 84 -36.37 -14.83 -44.84
N VAL A 85 -35.24 -14.13 -45.00
CA VAL A 85 -34.12 -14.57 -45.87
C VAL A 85 -33.08 -15.32 -45.05
N ALA A 86 -32.63 -16.47 -45.56
CA ALA A 86 -31.59 -17.27 -44.93
C ALA A 86 -30.23 -17.11 -45.64
N LEU A 87 -29.20 -16.67 -44.90
CA LEU A 87 -27.81 -16.62 -45.36
C LEU A 87 -27.06 -17.84 -44.83
N TYR A 88 -26.43 -18.58 -45.74
CA TYR A 88 -25.59 -19.74 -45.42
C TYR A 88 -24.18 -19.57 -46.01
N GLY A 89 -23.17 -19.63 -45.16
CA GLY A 89 -21.76 -19.79 -45.52
C GLY A 89 -21.29 -21.24 -45.36
N GLY A 90 -20.01 -21.49 -45.63
CA GLY A 90 -19.42 -22.83 -45.55
C GLY A 90 -19.36 -23.60 -46.87
N PHE A 91 -19.64 -22.96 -48.00
CA PHE A 91 -19.61 -23.61 -49.31
C PHE A 91 -18.25 -23.42 -49.98
N LYS A 92 -17.69 -24.47 -50.57
CA LYS A 92 -16.57 -24.38 -51.50
C LYS A 92 -16.98 -23.76 -52.85
N GLY A 93 -18.27 -23.83 -53.19
CA GLY A 93 -18.86 -23.24 -54.39
C GLY A 93 -19.09 -24.23 -55.53
N ASN A 94 -19.08 -25.53 -55.26
CA ASN A 94 -19.37 -26.60 -56.23
C ASN A 94 -20.50 -27.53 -55.77
N GLU A 95 -21.12 -27.23 -54.63
CA GLU A 95 -22.12 -28.06 -53.98
C GLU A 95 -23.45 -28.10 -54.76
N SER A 96 -24.16 -29.22 -54.63
CA SER A 96 -25.47 -29.43 -55.24
C SER A 96 -26.64 -29.29 -54.27
N SER A 97 -26.36 -29.42 -52.97
CA SER A 97 -27.30 -29.31 -51.86
C SER A 97 -26.70 -28.52 -50.69
N ARG A 98 -27.55 -28.01 -49.80
CA ARG A 98 -27.10 -27.21 -48.64
C ARG A 98 -26.34 -28.07 -47.63
N GLU A 99 -26.70 -29.35 -47.56
CA GLU A 99 -26.16 -30.34 -46.62
C GLU A 99 -24.71 -30.73 -46.95
N GLU A 100 -24.21 -30.39 -48.14
CA GLU A 100 -22.80 -30.59 -48.54
C GLU A 100 -21.85 -29.52 -48.01
N ARG A 101 -22.36 -28.42 -47.43
CA ARG A 101 -21.52 -27.33 -46.91
C ARG A 101 -20.74 -27.78 -45.66
N ASP A 102 -19.54 -27.26 -45.50
CA ASP A 102 -18.71 -27.43 -44.31
C ASP A 102 -18.27 -26.05 -43.78
N PRO A 103 -19.01 -25.47 -42.83
CA PRO A 103 -18.70 -24.16 -42.27
C PRO A 103 -17.42 -24.13 -41.43
N TYR A 104 -16.91 -25.28 -41.01
CA TYR A 104 -15.70 -25.39 -40.22
C TYR A 104 -14.45 -25.31 -41.10
N THR A 105 -14.48 -25.93 -42.28
CA THR A 105 -13.32 -25.93 -43.19
C THR A 105 -13.37 -24.85 -44.27
N ASN A 106 -14.55 -24.51 -44.77
CA ASN A 106 -14.72 -23.58 -45.89
C ASN A 106 -15.07 -22.19 -45.36
N GLU A 107 -14.08 -21.44 -44.90
CA GLU A 107 -14.30 -20.17 -44.21
C GLU A 107 -14.99 -19.11 -45.10
N THR A 108 -16.18 -18.67 -44.67
CA THR A 108 -16.88 -17.52 -45.25
C THR A 108 -16.81 -16.34 -44.28
N ILE A 109 -16.01 -15.32 -44.62
CA ILE A 109 -15.68 -14.20 -43.73
C ILE A 109 -16.45 -12.95 -44.16
N LEU A 110 -17.24 -12.38 -43.25
CA LEU A 110 -17.79 -11.02 -43.34
C LEU A 110 -16.85 -10.09 -42.57
N SER A 111 -16.06 -9.30 -43.30
CA SER A 111 -15.03 -8.44 -42.71
C SER A 111 -15.46 -6.97 -42.69
N GLY A 112 -15.32 -6.34 -41.52
CA GLY A 112 -15.45 -4.90 -41.32
C GLY A 112 -14.27 -4.10 -41.84
N ASN A 113 -13.15 -4.72 -42.21
CA ASN A 113 -11.96 -4.04 -42.71
C ASN A 113 -12.17 -3.56 -44.17
N ILE A 114 -12.86 -2.44 -44.34
CA ILE A 114 -13.30 -1.89 -45.64
C ILE A 114 -12.26 -0.98 -46.34
N GLY A 115 -11.12 -0.70 -45.71
CA GLY A 115 -10.06 0.18 -46.25
C GLY A 115 -8.65 -0.41 -46.15
N ASP A 116 -7.73 0.35 -45.54
CA ASP A 116 -6.33 -0.02 -45.30
C ASP A 116 -6.25 -1.15 -44.28
N GLN A 117 -5.70 -2.28 -44.72
CA GLN A 117 -5.56 -3.48 -43.89
C GLN A 117 -4.73 -3.26 -42.61
N SER A 118 -3.90 -2.21 -42.57
CA SER A 118 -3.07 -1.86 -41.41
C SER A 118 -3.74 -0.89 -40.42
N SER A 119 -4.89 -0.34 -40.79
CA SER A 119 -5.66 0.61 -39.99
C SER A 119 -6.93 -0.03 -39.48
N SER A 120 -7.33 0.30 -38.26
CA SER A 120 -8.69 -0.01 -37.76
C SER A 120 -9.60 1.23 -37.78
N GLY A 121 -9.08 2.40 -38.18
CA GLY A 121 -9.83 3.67 -38.16
C GLY A 121 -10.89 3.79 -39.25
N ASP A 122 -10.79 2.95 -40.28
CA ASP A 122 -11.68 2.86 -41.44
C ASP A 122 -12.53 1.59 -41.43
N ASN A 123 -12.47 0.77 -40.38
CA ASN A 123 -13.33 -0.39 -40.22
C ASN A 123 -14.81 0.02 -40.14
N SER A 124 -15.71 -0.77 -40.72
CA SER A 124 -17.15 -0.55 -40.66
C SER A 124 -17.64 -0.48 -39.20
N HIS A 125 -18.61 0.41 -38.93
CA HIS A 125 -19.18 0.59 -37.59
C HIS A 125 -19.84 -0.69 -37.09
N SER A 126 -20.63 -1.32 -37.95
CA SER A 126 -21.26 -2.62 -37.71
C SER A 126 -21.08 -3.46 -38.97
N VAL A 127 -20.52 -4.66 -38.86
CA VAL A 127 -20.35 -5.53 -40.04
C VAL A 127 -21.70 -6.00 -40.56
N VAL A 128 -22.58 -6.43 -39.65
CA VAL A 128 -23.92 -6.92 -39.94
C VAL A 128 -24.96 -6.14 -39.13
N LYS A 129 -26.09 -5.80 -39.75
CA LYS A 129 -27.21 -5.11 -39.07
C LYS A 129 -28.54 -5.80 -39.36
N ALA A 130 -29.40 -5.90 -38.36
CA ALA A 130 -30.80 -6.27 -38.53
C ALA A 130 -31.68 -5.18 -37.89
N ASP A 131 -32.46 -4.47 -38.72
CA ASP A 131 -33.27 -3.34 -38.28
C ASP A 131 -34.75 -3.62 -38.53
N GLY A 132 -35.43 -4.10 -37.49
CA GLY A 132 -36.83 -4.48 -37.50
C GLY A 132 -37.81 -3.33 -37.30
N THR A 133 -37.34 -2.07 -37.35
CA THR A 133 -38.20 -0.90 -37.13
C THR A 133 -39.26 -0.74 -38.22
N SER A 134 -38.89 -1.02 -39.48
CA SER A 134 -39.77 -0.90 -40.66
C SER A 134 -40.53 -2.17 -40.99
N SER A 135 -39.91 -3.34 -40.77
CA SER A 135 -40.49 -4.67 -40.95
C SER A 135 -39.93 -5.58 -39.87
N LEU A 136 -40.78 -6.24 -39.08
CA LEU A 136 -40.32 -7.08 -37.98
C LEU A 136 -39.42 -8.21 -38.51
N ILE A 137 -38.22 -8.32 -37.96
CA ILE A 137 -37.30 -9.43 -38.27
C ILE A 137 -37.50 -10.53 -37.25
N THR A 138 -37.81 -11.75 -37.70
CA THR A 138 -38.13 -12.93 -36.89
C THR A 138 -37.09 -14.03 -37.03
N GLU A 139 -37.26 -15.15 -36.32
CA GLU A 139 -36.37 -16.32 -36.39
C GLU A 139 -36.37 -17.00 -37.78
N ALA A 140 -37.28 -16.58 -38.68
CA ALA A 140 -37.27 -16.98 -40.09
C ALA A 140 -36.05 -16.41 -40.85
N THR A 141 -35.47 -15.30 -40.38
CA THR A 141 -34.17 -14.80 -40.86
C THR A 141 -33.05 -15.61 -40.22
N VAL A 142 -32.24 -16.26 -41.05
CA VAL A 142 -31.15 -17.14 -40.61
C VAL A 142 -29.80 -16.58 -41.04
N LEU A 143 -28.83 -16.61 -40.14
CA LEU A 143 -27.42 -16.32 -40.42
C LEU A 143 -26.60 -17.52 -39.93
N ASP A 144 -26.06 -18.31 -40.86
CA ASP A 144 -25.42 -19.58 -40.52
C ASP A 144 -24.09 -19.82 -41.25
N GLY A 145 -23.04 -20.14 -40.51
CA GLY A 145 -21.75 -20.56 -41.09
C GLY A 145 -20.84 -19.41 -41.52
N PHE A 146 -20.76 -18.35 -40.73
CA PHE A 146 -19.95 -17.16 -41.05
C PHE A 146 -18.95 -16.81 -39.94
N ILE A 147 -17.81 -16.27 -40.34
CA ILE A 147 -16.92 -15.53 -39.45
C ILE A 147 -17.23 -14.04 -39.61
N ILE A 148 -17.45 -13.31 -38.51
CA ILE A 148 -17.76 -11.88 -38.50
C ILE A 148 -16.69 -11.16 -37.70
N GLU A 149 -15.89 -10.35 -38.39
CA GLU A 149 -14.67 -9.79 -37.81
C GLU A 149 -14.41 -8.33 -38.16
N ASP A 150 -13.55 -7.72 -37.35
CA ASP A 150 -12.97 -6.40 -37.54
C ASP A 150 -14.00 -5.25 -37.66
N GLY A 151 -15.19 -5.40 -37.08
CA GLY A 151 -16.08 -4.26 -36.84
C GLY A 151 -15.48 -3.30 -35.81
N LYS A 152 -15.59 -1.98 -36.03
CA LYS A 152 -15.14 -0.99 -35.05
C LYS A 152 -16.04 0.23 -35.00
N THR A 153 -16.54 0.54 -33.81
CA THR A 153 -17.26 1.78 -33.56
C THR A 153 -16.78 2.50 -32.28
N LEU A 154 -16.92 3.83 -32.26
CA LEU A 154 -16.50 4.68 -31.14
C LEU A 154 -17.71 5.12 -30.32
N THR A 155 -17.51 5.47 -29.04
CA THR A 155 -18.59 5.99 -28.18
C THR A 155 -19.34 7.16 -28.85
N PRO A 156 -20.69 7.12 -28.92
CA PRO A 156 -21.62 6.27 -28.15
C PRO A 156 -22.15 5.01 -28.88
N ASP A 157 -21.59 4.65 -30.03
CA ASP A 157 -22.15 3.63 -30.92
C ASP A 157 -21.93 2.18 -30.41
N VAL A 158 -22.79 1.26 -30.85
CA VAL A 158 -22.92 -0.11 -30.31
C VAL A 158 -22.97 -1.16 -31.42
N GLY A 159 -22.62 -2.42 -31.09
CA GLY A 159 -22.81 -3.58 -31.98
C GLY A 159 -21.85 -3.63 -33.16
N ALA A 160 -20.56 -3.86 -32.91
CA ALA A 160 -19.56 -3.81 -33.98
C ALA A 160 -19.59 -5.03 -34.92
N GLY A 161 -19.80 -6.24 -34.40
CA GLY A 161 -20.03 -7.42 -35.24
C GLY A 161 -21.46 -7.46 -35.80
N LEU A 162 -22.45 -7.62 -34.91
CA LEU A 162 -23.88 -7.65 -35.25
C LEU A 162 -24.68 -6.65 -34.40
N HIS A 163 -25.46 -5.80 -35.07
CA HIS A 163 -26.35 -4.83 -34.44
C HIS A 163 -27.83 -5.16 -34.69
N LEU A 164 -28.56 -5.49 -33.61
CA LEU A 164 -29.98 -5.81 -33.63
C LEU A 164 -30.84 -4.67 -33.05
N VAL A 165 -31.84 -4.24 -33.81
CA VAL A 165 -32.86 -3.28 -33.37
C VAL A 165 -34.23 -3.86 -33.68
N LYS A 166 -35.04 -4.17 -32.67
CA LYS A 166 -36.35 -4.84 -32.82
C LYS A 166 -36.30 -6.07 -33.75
N ALA A 167 -35.25 -6.88 -33.62
CA ALA A 167 -34.96 -7.99 -34.53
C ALA A 167 -34.60 -9.26 -33.76
N SER A 168 -35.17 -10.39 -34.19
CA SER A 168 -34.97 -11.70 -33.54
C SER A 168 -34.52 -12.79 -34.53
N PRO A 169 -33.42 -12.60 -35.29
CA PRO A 169 -32.92 -13.64 -36.20
C PRO A 169 -32.41 -14.87 -35.45
N ARG A 170 -32.25 -15.97 -36.20
CA ARG A 170 -31.54 -17.17 -35.74
C ARG A 170 -30.11 -17.16 -36.28
N VAL A 171 -29.14 -17.26 -35.37
CA VAL A 171 -27.70 -17.18 -35.67
C VAL A 171 -27.05 -18.51 -35.28
N VAL A 172 -26.45 -19.22 -36.24
CA VAL A 172 -25.97 -20.60 -36.03
C VAL A 172 -24.57 -20.80 -36.61
N ASN A 173 -23.65 -21.48 -35.93
CA ASN A 173 -22.29 -21.73 -36.45
C ASN A 173 -21.59 -20.42 -36.89
N VAL A 174 -21.69 -19.38 -36.05
CA VAL A 174 -21.09 -18.07 -36.34
C VAL A 174 -19.94 -17.80 -35.37
N TRP A 175 -18.86 -17.22 -35.88
CA TRP A 175 -17.72 -16.81 -35.05
C TRP A 175 -17.51 -15.30 -35.13
N PHE A 176 -17.83 -14.61 -34.03
CA PHE A 176 -17.56 -13.19 -33.85
C PHE A 176 -16.16 -12.99 -33.25
N ARG A 177 -15.24 -12.38 -34.00
CA ARG A 177 -13.88 -12.12 -33.51
C ARG A 177 -13.33 -10.74 -33.80
N ARG A 178 -12.51 -10.22 -32.87
CA ARG A 178 -11.80 -8.93 -33.01
C ARG A 178 -12.70 -7.73 -33.30
N ASN A 179 -13.95 -7.76 -32.84
CA ASN A 179 -14.85 -6.62 -32.96
C ASN A 179 -14.71 -5.67 -31.76
N ASN A 180 -14.81 -4.36 -31.99
CA ASN A 180 -14.60 -3.34 -30.97
C ASN A 180 -15.74 -2.30 -30.96
N ALA A 181 -16.43 -2.14 -29.83
CA ALA A 181 -17.54 -1.18 -29.70
C ALA A 181 -17.56 -0.49 -28.33
N ALA A 182 -18.43 0.51 -28.14
CA ALA A 182 -18.71 0.98 -26.78
C ALA A 182 -19.48 -0.08 -25.98
N MET A 183 -20.55 -0.63 -26.57
CA MET A 183 -21.29 -1.76 -26.02
C MET A 183 -21.52 -2.84 -27.07
N GLY A 184 -21.41 -4.11 -26.70
CA GLY A 184 -21.67 -5.22 -27.61
C GLY A 184 -20.60 -5.31 -28.70
N GLY A 185 -19.35 -5.58 -28.33
CA GLY A 185 -18.23 -5.68 -29.29
C GLY A 185 -18.56 -6.70 -30.38
N GLY A 186 -18.84 -7.94 -30.00
CA GLY A 186 -19.38 -8.95 -30.93
C GLY A 186 -20.82 -8.65 -31.34
N VAL A 187 -21.74 -8.59 -30.38
CA VAL A 187 -23.19 -8.42 -30.64
C VAL A 187 -23.82 -7.39 -29.72
N TYR A 188 -24.67 -6.53 -30.28
CA TYR A 188 -25.60 -5.69 -29.53
C TYR A 188 -27.05 -6.01 -29.92
N GLY A 189 -27.95 -6.05 -28.95
CA GLY A 189 -29.38 -5.93 -29.23
C GLY A 189 -30.17 -5.11 -28.23
N ASP A 190 -31.15 -4.38 -28.77
CA ASP A 190 -32.03 -3.54 -27.99
C ASP A 190 -33.05 -4.33 -27.15
N ALA A 191 -33.89 -3.60 -26.40
CA ALA A 191 -34.85 -4.20 -25.48
C ALA A 191 -36.00 -4.95 -26.16
N SER A 192 -36.09 -4.91 -27.49
CA SER A 192 -37.11 -5.58 -28.30
C SER A 192 -36.52 -6.66 -29.22
N SER A 193 -35.27 -7.05 -28.98
CA SER A 193 -34.54 -8.03 -29.79
C SER A 193 -34.33 -9.33 -29.00
N ASP A 194 -34.96 -10.42 -29.46
CA ASP A 194 -35.01 -11.72 -28.77
C ASP A 194 -34.37 -12.82 -29.63
N ALA A 195 -33.24 -12.53 -30.27
CA ALA A 195 -32.53 -13.44 -31.17
C ALA A 195 -32.06 -14.74 -30.49
N VAL A 196 -31.93 -15.80 -31.30
CA VAL A 196 -31.47 -17.11 -30.85
C VAL A 196 -30.12 -17.45 -31.46
N PHE A 197 -29.17 -17.83 -30.61
CA PHE A 197 -27.80 -18.17 -30.96
C PHE A 197 -27.53 -19.65 -30.65
N ALA A 198 -26.96 -20.39 -31.59
CA ALA A 198 -26.50 -21.75 -31.37
C ALA A 198 -25.15 -22.02 -32.02
N ASN A 199 -24.24 -22.73 -31.34
CA ASN A 199 -22.88 -22.97 -31.85
C ASN A 199 -22.18 -21.65 -32.21
N VAL A 200 -22.23 -20.65 -31.32
CA VAL A 200 -21.65 -19.33 -31.60
C VAL A 200 -20.41 -19.11 -30.74
N ILE A 201 -19.34 -18.67 -31.39
CA ILE A 201 -18.06 -18.37 -30.74
C ILE A 201 -17.89 -16.84 -30.69
N PHE A 202 -17.64 -16.31 -29.51
CA PHE A 202 -17.29 -14.91 -29.28
C PHE A 202 -15.86 -14.87 -28.74
N SER A 203 -14.89 -14.52 -29.59
CA SER A 203 -13.48 -14.45 -29.17
C SER A 203 -12.82 -13.11 -29.45
N ASP A 204 -11.93 -12.66 -28.57
CA ASP A 204 -11.07 -11.47 -28.82
C ASP A 204 -11.84 -10.18 -29.13
N ASN A 205 -13.11 -10.09 -28.73
CA ASN A 205 -13.90 -8.87 -28.89
C ASN A 205 -13.63 -7.94 -27.72
N SER A 206 -13.80 -6.64 -27.93
CA SER A 206 -13.54 -5.63 -26.89
C SER A 206 -14.66 -4.61 -26.78
N SER A 207 -14.87 -4.13 -25.56
CA SER A 207 -15.77 -3.00 -25.28
C SER A 207 -15.12 -1.95 -24.39
N SER A 208 -15.53 -0.69 -24.57
CA SER A 208 -15.14 0.41 -23.66
C SER A 208 -16.19 0.75 -22.60
N SER A 209 -17.38 0.14 -22.66
CA SER A 209 -18.45 0.31 -21.67
C SER A 209 -18.99 -1.02 -21.15
N ALA A 210 -19.62 -1.87 -21.98
CA ALA A 210 -20.24 -3.11 -21.51
C ALA A 210 -20.37 -4.18 -22.60
N GLY A 211 -20.23 -5.46 -22.22
CA GLY A 211 -20.53 -6.59 -23.11
C GLY A 211 -19.58 -6.70 -24.29
N ALA A 212 -18.30 -6.92 -24.01
CA ALA A 212 -17.26 -7.12 -25.03
C ALA A 212 -17.63 -8.20 -26.05
N GLY A 213 -18.10 -9.37 -25.60
CA GLY A 213 -18.67 -10.38 -26.49
C GLY A 213 -20.10 -10.03 -26.93
N VAL A 214 -21.00 -9.89 -25.95
CA VAL A 214 -22.42 -9.62 -26.20
C VAL A 214 -22.95 -8.59 -25.19
N TYR A 215 -23.75 -7.65 -25.69
CA TYR A 215 -24.60 -6.77 -24.91
C TYR A 215 -26.06 -6.92 -25.33
N ALA A 216 -26.87 -7.59 -24.51
CA ALA A 216 -28.27 -7.88 -24.83
C ALA A 216 -29.22 -7.16 -23.86
N ARG A 217 -30.20 -6.41 -24.38
CA ARG A 217 -31.26 -5.79 -23.56
C ARG A 217 -32.60 -6.53 -23.62
N GLY A 218 -32.78 -7.40 -24.62
CA GLY A 218 -33.94 -8.28 -24.81
C GLY A 218 -33.70 -9.72 -24.33
N ALA A 219 -34.68 -10.59 -24.55
CA ALA A 219 -34.72 -11.98 -24.08
C ALA A 219 -34.01 -12.96 -25.05
N MET A 220 -32.75 -12.65 -25.39
CA MET A 220 -31.93 -13.52 -26.24
C MET A 220 -31.61 -14.87 -25.60
N LYS A 221 -31.46 -15.91 -26.43
CA LYS A 221 -31.12 -17.27 -25.99
C LYS A 221 -29.84 -17.77 -26.64
N PHE A 222 -28.98 -18.40 -25.85
CA PHE A 222 -27.69 -18.94 -26.27
C PHE A 222 -27.60 -20.42 -25.94
N TYR A 223 -27.31 -21.25 -26.94
CA TYR A 223 -27.15 -22.69 -26.81
C TYR A 223 -25.77 -23.09 -27.36
N HIS A 224 -24.99 -23.87 -26.61
CA HIS A 224 -23.71 -24.37 -27.14
C HIS A 224 -22.77 -23.27 -27.62
N CYS A 225 -22.71 -22.15 -26.88
CA CYS A 225 -21.88 -21.00 -27.23
C CYS A 225 -20.57 -20.97 -26.42
N LEU A 226 -19.58 -20.23 -26.94
CA LEU A 226 -18.31 -19.98 -26.27
C LEU A 226 -18.04 -18.47 -26.19
N TRP A 227 -17.67 -18.00 -25.00
CA TRP A 227 -17.05 -16.69 -24.79
C TRP A 227 -15.62 -16.87 -24.30
N TYR A 228 -14.65 -16.41 -25.10
CA TYR A 228 -13.22 -16.55 -24.78
C TYR A 228 -12.41 -15.29 -25.08
N ASN A 229 -11.52 -14.87 -24.17
CA ASN A 229 -10.60 -13.73 -24.38
C ASN A 229 -11.28 -12.42 -24.81
N ASN A 230 -12.53 -12.17 -24.40
CA ASN A 230 -13.17 -10.88 -24.61
C ASN A 230 -12.77 -9.92 -23.49
N VAL A 231 -12.54 -8.64 -23.83
CA VAL A 231 -11.96 -7.65 -22.92
C VAL A 231 -12.86 -6.43 -22.76
N ASN A 232 -13.21 -6.07 -21.52
CA ASN A 232 -13.84 -4.79 -21.21
C ASN A 232 -12.85 -3.85 -20.51
N THR A 233 -12.71 -2.61 -20.98
CA THR A 233 -11.71 -1.65 -20.46
C THR A 233 -12.20 -0.84 -19.25
N VAL A 234 -13.38 -1.14 -18.70
CA VAL A 234 -13.99 -0.50 -17.51
C VAL A 234 -14.68 -1.55 -16.63
N GLU A 235 -15.13 -1.18 -15.41
CA GLU A 235 -15.75 -2.03 -14.35
C GLU A 235 -17.10 -2.73 -14.70
N TYR A 236 -17.40 -3.04 -15.96
CA TYR A 236 -18.61 -3.79 -16.34
C TYR A 236 -18.29 -5.10 -17.06
N SER A 237 -19.24 -6.05 -17.09
CA SER A 237 -19.09 -7.41 -17.59
C SER A 237 -18.63 -7.56 -19.05
N THR A 238 -17.85 -8.62 -19.33
CA THR A 238 -17.40 -9.04 -20.67
C THR A 238 -18.47 -9.80 -21.47
N ALA A 239 -19.41 -10.46 -20.77
CA ALA A 239 -20.67 -10.99 -21.30
C ALA A 239 -21.86 -10.33 -20.57
N SER A 240 -22.19 -9.11 -20.97
CA SER A 240 -23.27 -8.32 -20.36
C SER A 240 -24.62 -8.67 -21.00
N LEU A 241 -25.21 -9.80 -20.62
CA LEU A 241 -26.59 -10.09 -21.01
C LEU A 241 -27.57 -9.40 -20.05
N SER A 242 -28.81 -9.20 -20.50
CA SER A 242 -29.86 -8.69 -19.62
C SER A 242 -30.30 -9.78 -18.64
N ASP A 243 -30.94 -9.35 -17.56
CA ASP A 243 -31.72 -10.19 -16.65
C ASP A 243 -32.91 -10.91 -17.30
N LYS A 244 -33.05 -10.87 -18.64
CA LYS A 244 -34.05 -11.59 -19.44
C LYS A 244 -33.46 -12.65 -20.36
N SER A 245 -32.15 -12.63 -20.59
CA SER A 245 -31.48 -13.56 -21.50
C SER A 245 -31.20 -14.92 -20.83
N SER A 246 -31.03 -15.97 -21.62
CA SER A 246 -30.72 -17.31 -21.09
C SER A 246 -29.55 -17.97 -21.81
N ILE A 247 -28.70 -18.66 -21.05
CA ILE A 247 -27.54 -19.41 -21.55
C ILE A 247 -27.66 -20.88 -21.15
N TYR A 248 -27.48 -21.78 -22.11
CA TYR A 248 -27.57 -23.23 -21.91
C TYR A 248 -26.42 -23.96 -22.61
N ASN A 249 -25.94 -25.04 -22.00
CA ASN A 249 -24.91 -25.92 -22.58
C ASN A 249 -23.69 -25.16 -23.10
N SER A 250 -23.23 -24.10 -22.43
CA SER A 250 -22.24 -23.15 -22.99
C SER A 250 -21.00 -23.01 -22.11
N ILE A 251 -19.95 -22.39 -22.65
CA ILE A 251 -18.69 -22.12 -21.95
C ILE A 251 -18.41 -20.60 -21.92
N ILE A 252 -18.15 -20.06 -20.74
CA ILE A 252 -17.66 -18.69 -20.51
C ILE A 252 -16.35 -18.78 -19.74
N TRP A 253 -15.22 -18.58 -20.42
CA TRP A 253 -13.89 -18.79 -19.84
C TRP A 253 -12.83 -17.85 -20.42
N GLY A 254 -11.86 -17.43 -19.61
CA GLY A 254 -10.70 -16.66 -20.08
C GLY A 254 -11.03 -15.23 -20.53
N ASN A 255 -12.10 -14.62 -20.02
CA ASN A 255 -12.47 -13.23 -20.36
C ASN A 255 -11.93 -12.26 -19.29
N ALA A 256 -11.45 -11.08 -19.69
CA ALA A 256 -10.76 -10.15 -18.80
C ALA A 256 -11.54 -8.84 -18.57
N GLU A 257 -11.63 -8.43 -17.30
CA GLU A 257 -12.04 -7.09 -16.85
C GLU A 257 -10.98 -6.50 -15.90
N GLN A 258 -11.02 -5.18 -15.66
CA GLN A 258 -10.07 -4.49 -14.77
C GLN A 258 -10.22 -4.85 -13.27
N SER A 259 -11.34 -5.50 -12.86
CA SER A 259 -11.67 -5.78 -11.45
C SER A 259 -11.48 -7.25 -11.00
N GLY A 260 -11.20 -8.18 -11.93
CA GLY A 260 -10.87 -9.57 -11.60
C GLY A 260 -12.06 -10.49 -11.27
N LYS A 261 -13.30 -10.19 -11.67
CA LYS A 261 -14.42 -11.12 -11.59
C LYS A 261 -15.00 -11.45 -12.98
N PRO A 262 -15.24 -12.72 -13.33
CA PRO A 262 -15.96 -13.05 -14.55
C PRO A 262 -17.45 -12.76 -14.33
N VAL A 263 -17.96 -11.64 -14.84
CA VAL A 263 -19.36 -11.26 -14.65
C VAL A 263 -20.17 -11.68 -15.87
N VAL A 264 -20.88 -12.80 -15.77
CA VAL A 264 -22.09 -13.05 -16.57
C VAL A 264 -23.25 -12.40 -15.80
N VAL A 265 -24.17 -11.73 -16.50
CA VAL A 265 -25.49 -11.37 -15.94
C VAL A 265 -26.51 -11.95 -16.89
N ALA A 266 -27.30 -12.93 -16.46
CA ALA A 266 -28.37 -13.51 -17.27
C ALA A 266 -29.53 -13.97 -16.38
N ALA A 267 -30.74 -13.99 -16.92
CA ALA A 267 -31.94 -14.47 -16.21
C ALA A 267 -31.80 -15.92 -15.73
N SER A 268 -31.13 -16.74 -16.55
CA SER A 268 -30.92 -18.17 -16.31
C SER A 268 -29.67 -18.63 -17.02
N VAL A 269 -28.79 -19.30 -16.27
CA VAL A 269 -27.64 -20.04 -16.81
C VAL A 269 -27.75 -21.47 -16.29
N SER A 270 -27.72 -22.47 -17.17
CA SER A 270 -27.79 -23.88 -16.76
C SER A 270 -26.95 -24.78 -17.65
N TYR A 271 -26.44 -25.86 -17.09
CA TYR A 271 -25.55 -26.80 -17.76
C TYR A 271 -24.42 -26.09 -18.49
N SER A 272 -23.76 -25.12 -17.85
CA SER A 272 -22.72 -24.30 -18.48
C SER A 272 -21.47 -24.19 -17.60
N ILE A 273 -20.31 -24.03 -18.21
CA ILE A 273 -19.06 -23.74 -17.49
C ILE A 273 -18.88 -22.23 -17.42
N VAL A 274 -18.80 -21.68 -16.21
CA VAL A 274 -18.61 -20.25 -15.97
C VAL A 274 -17.45 -20.06 -15.01
N GLN A 275 -16.38 -19.44 -15.49
CA GLN A 275 -15.23 -19.09 -14.66
C GLN A 275 -15.68 -18.25 -13.46
N GLY A 276 -15.21 -18.57 -12.25
CA GLY A 276 -15.61 -17.88 -11.01
C GLY A 276 -17.01 -18.27 -10.49
N GLY A 277 -17.69 -19.19 -11.18
CA GLY A 277 -18.96 -19.78 -10.79
C GLY A 277 -20.18 -18.93 -11.12
N TYR A 278 -21.32 -19.62 -11.29
CA TYR A 278 -22.62 -18.98 -11.48
C TYR A 278 -23.75 -19.89 -11.00
N GLU A 279 -24.69 -19.33 -10.23
CA GLU A 279 -25.82 -20.11 -9.71
C GLU A 279 -26.71 -20.64 -10.84
N GLY A 280 -27.01 -21.94 -10.80
CA GLY A 280 -27.87 -22.59 -11.77
C GLY A 280 -27.69 -24.09 -11.81
N THR A 281 -28.67 -24.80 -12.39
CA THR A 281 -28.64 -26.27 -12.43
C THR A 281 -27.55 -26.74 -13.39
N GLY A 282 -26.68 -27.64 -12.94
CA GLY A 282 -25.65 -28.27 -13.77
C GLY A 282 -24.50 -27.35 -14.19
N ASN A 283 -24.39 -26.15 -13.62
CA ASN A 283 -23.26 -25.26 -13.91
C ASN A 283 -21.98 -25.74 -13.21
N LEU A 284 -20.84 -25.51 -13.85
CA LEU A 284 -19.51 -25.86 -13.34
C LEU A 284 -18.61 -24.61 -13.30
N ASP A 285 -17.71 -24.59 -12.32
CA ASP A 285 -16.62 -23.62 -12.23
C ASP A 285 -15.29 -24.38 -12.22
N THR A 286 -14.95 -24.94 -13.37
CA THR A 286 -13.74 -25.74 -13.55
C THR A 286 -13.23 -25.50 -14.96
N ASP A 287 -11.91 -25.46 -15.12
CA ASP A 287 -11.29 -25.21 -16.41
C ASP A 287 -11.87 -26.14 -17.49
N PRO A 288 -12.47 -25.60 -18.58
CA PRO A 288 -13.03 -26.40 -19.65
C PRO A 288 -11.99 -27.19 -20.44
N LEU A 289 -10.69 -27.00 -20.19
CA LEU A 289 -9.59 -27.68 -20.88
C LEU A 289 -9.71 -27.53 -22.40
N LEU A 290 -9.90 -26.30 -22.90
CA LEU A 290 -9.87 -26.02 -24.34
C LEU A 290 -8.51 -26.44 -24.92
N HIS A 291 -8.51 -26.94 -26.15
CA HIS A 291 -7.36 -27.58 -26.77
C HIS A 291 -6.17 -26.63 -26.92
N ASN A 292 -6.29 -25.61 -27.77
CA ASN A 292 -5.28 -24.58 -27.99
C ASN A 292 -5.97 -23.24 -28.29
N PRO A 293 -6.61 -22.64 -27.28
CA PRO A 293 -7.44 -21.46 -27.52
C PRO A 293 -6.60 -20.23 -27.91
N GLY A 294 -5.31 -20.18 -27.59
CA GLY A 294 -4.37 -19.14 -28.05
C GLY A 294 -4.08 -19.19 -29.56
N ALA A 295 -4.19 -20.37 -30.18
CA ALA A 295 -4.16 -20.54 -31.63
C ALA A 295 -5.58 -20.56 -32.25
N SER A 296 -6.60 -20.13 -31.50
CA SER A 296 -8.02 -20.15 -31.89
C SER A 296 -8.61 -21.55 -32.14
N ASP A 297 -8.05 -22.58 -31.50
CA ASP A 297 -8.62 -23.93 -31.50
C ASP A 297 -9.34 -24.20 -30.17
N PHE A 298 -10.66 -24.10 -30.22
CA PHE A 298 -11.53 -24.16 -29.05
C PHE A 298 -12.20 -25.53 -28.83
N ARG A 299 -11.71 -26.57 -29.50
CA ARG A 299 -12.17 -27.95 -29.23
C ARG A 299 -11.79 -28.36 -27.80
N LEU A 300 -12.44 -29.38 -27.25
CA LEU A 300 -12.20 -29.82 -25.87
C LEU A 300 -11.05 -30.83 -25.81
N ASN A 301 -10.16 -30.76 -24.83
CA ASN A 301 -9.18 -31.82 -24.58
C ASN A 301 -9.82 -33.06 -23.93
N ASP A 302 -9.14 -34.20 -24.07
CA ASP A 302 -9.44 -35.40 -23.27
C ASP A 302 -9.47 -35.08 -21.77
N GLY A 303 -10.55 -35.49 -21.09
CA GLY A 303 -10.75 -35.22 -19.66
C GLY A 303 -11.38 -33.87 -19.33
N SER A 304 -11.75 -33.07 -20.34
CA SER A 304 -12.50 -31.83 -20.13
C SER A 304 -13.78 -32.06 -19.31
N PRO A 305 -14.07 -31.21 -18.31
CA PRO A 305 -15.32 -31.27 -17.56
C PRO A 305 -16.56 -30.89 -18.40
N ALA A 306 -16.38 -30.33 -19.60
CA ALA A 306 -17.46 -30.02 -20.53
C ALA A 306 -17.99 -31.26 -21.26
N ILE A 307 -17.20 -32.34 -21.32
CA ILE A 307 -17.53 -33.56 -22.05
C ILE A 307 -18.64 -34.33 -21.33
N ASN A 308 -19.70 -34.69 -22.06
CA ASN A 308 -20.90 -35.40 -21.63
C ASN A 308 -21.58 -34.77 -20.40
N ALA A 309 -21.45 -33.45 -20.24
CA ALA A 309 -21.91 -32.74 -19.05
C ALA A 309 -23.13 -31.83 -19.31
N GLY A 310 -23.49 -31.62 -20.57
CA GLY A 310 -24.64 -30.81 -20.97
C GLY A 310 -25.99 -31.52 -20.78
N SER A 311 -27.06 -30.83 -21.14
CA SER A 311 -28.43 -31.33 -21.09
C SER A 311 -29.02 -31.49 -22.48
N ASN A 312 -29.30 -32.73 -22.88
CA ASN A 312 -29.99 -33.06 -24.13
C ASN A 312 -31.37 -32.40 -24.23
N GLY A 313 -32.06 -32.20 -23.10
CA GLY A 313 -33.39 -31.58 -23.06
C GLY A 313 -33.38 -30.08 -23.36
N LEU A 314 -32.20 -29.44 -23.32
CA LEU A 314 -32.00 -28.03 -23.64
C LEU A 314 -31.41 -27.83 -25.05
N VAL A 315 -31.22 -28.90 -25.82
CA VAL A 315 -30.78 -28.83 -27.23
C VAL A 315 -32.00 -28.50 -28.11
N PRO A 316 -32.01 -27.39 -28.86
CA PRO A 316 -33.07 -27.12 -29.82
C PRO A 316 -33.17 -28.24 -30.87
N THR A 317 -34.39 -28.68 -31.23
CA THR A 317 -34.59 -29.81 -32.16
C THR A 317 -34.04 -29.58 -33.57
N TRP A 318 -33.79 -28.32 -33.95
CA TRP A 318 -33.18 -27.94 -35.22
C TRP A 318 -31.64 -27.90 -35.18
N LEU A 319 -31.02 -28.05 -34.00
CA LEU A 319 -29.57 -28.08 -33.83
C LEU A 319 -29.07 -29.53 -33.90
N ILE A 320 -28.81 -30.01 -35.11
CA ILE A 320 -28.48 -31.43 -35.36
C ILE A 320 -26.98 -31.74 -35.33
N SER A 321 -26.12 -30.74 -35.49
CA SER A 321 -24.67 -30.88 -35.52
C SER A 321 -23.96 -29.84 -34.65
N ASP A 322 -22.70 -30.11 -34.34
CA ASP A 322 -21.80 -29.18 -33.67
C ASP A 322 -21.14 -28.20 -34.65
N PHE A 323 -20.27 -27.32 -34.14
CA PHE A 323 -19.56 -26.34 -34.95
C PHE A 323 -18.58 -26.97 -35.96
N ALA A 324 -18.09 -28.19 -35.68
CA ALA A 324 -17.20 -28.96 -36.55
C ALA A 324 -17.95 -29.95 -37.47
N GLY A 325 -19.29 -29.96 -37.44
CA GLY A 325 -20.14 -30.84 -38.25
C GLY A 325 -20.42 -32.22 -37.66
N ASN A 326 -19.93 -32.54 -36.45
CA ASN A 326 -20.24 -33.79 -35.76
C ASN A 326 -21.70 -33.80 -35.30
N SER A 327 -22.31 -34.99 -35.15
CA SER A 327 -23.66 -35.11 -34.58
C SER A 327 -23.74 -34.45 -33.21
N ARG A 328 -24.71 -33.56 -33.00
CA ARG A 328 -24.86 -32.84 -31.72
C ARG A 328 -25.25 -33.75 -30.56
N VAL A 329 -25.96 -34.86 -30.83
CA VAL A 329 -26.45 -35.78 -29.78
C VAL A 329 -26.03 -37.21 -30.10
N GLU A 330 -24.85 -37.61 -29.60
CA GLU A 330 -24.36 -39.00 -29.60
C GLU A 330 -24.10 -39.49 -28.17
N GLY A 331 -25.14 -39.45 -27.34
CA GLY A 331 -25.04 -39.71 -25.89
C GLY A 331 -25.55 -38.51 -25.10
N THR A 332 -24.78 -38.05 -24.13
CA THR A 332 -25.04 -36.77 -23.44
C THR A 332 -24.25 -35.69 -24.15
N VAL A 333 -24.89 -34.57 -24.50
CA VAL A 333 -24.21 -33.48 -25.21
C VAL A 333 -23.11 -32.84 -24.38
N ASP A 334 -22.11 -32.30 -25.07
CA ASP A 334 -21.04 -31.53 -24.46
C ASP A 334 -21.47 -30.07 -24.23
N MET A 335 -20.83 -29.42 -23.26
CA MET A 335 -20.98 -27.97 -23.08
C MET A 335 -20.07 -27.24 -24.07
N GLY A 336 -20.60 -26.20 -24.71
CA GLY A 336 -19.89 -25.40 -25.69
C GLY A 336 -20.16 -25.82 -27.14
N PRO A 337 -19.46 -25.19 -28.10
CA PRO A 337 -19.77 -25.30 -29.53
C PRO A 337 -19.32 -26.61 -30.19
N PHE A 338 -18.48 -27.42 -29.54
CA PHE A 338 -17.93 -28.66 -30.08
C PHE A 338 -18.40 -29.88 -29.29
N GLU A 339 -18.55 -31.02 -29.94
CA GLU A 339 -18.74 -32.34 -29.34
C GLU A 339 -17.46 -33.17 -29.44
N GLY A 340 -17.21 -33.98 -28.42
CA GLY A 340 -16.07 -34.86 -28.31
C GLY A 340 -14.79 -34.18 -27.83
N SER A 341 -13.76 -35.01 -27.68
CA SER A 341 -12.42 -34.61 -27.26
C SER A 341 -11.45 -34.65 -28.43
N VAL A 342 -10.52 -33.70 -28.46
CA VAL A 342 -9.29 -33.81 -29.22
C VAL A 342 -8.44 -34.92 -28.60
N LYS A 343 -8.15 -35.94 -29.41
CA LYS A 343 -7.19 -36.97 -29.07
C LYS A 343 -5.78 -36.46 -29.39
N ALA A 344 -5.10 -35.89 -28.39
CA ALA A 344 -3.72 -35.44 -28.48
C ALA A 344 -2.86 -35.93 -27.29
N PRO A 345 -1.56 -36.16 -27.49
CA PRO A 345 -0.62 -36.44 -26.40
C PRO A 345 -0.48 -35.23 -25.46
N VAL A 346 -0.14 -35.47 -24.19
CA VAL A 346 0.07 -34.41 -23.18
C VAL A 346 1.51 -34.44 -22.67
N ALA A 347 2.14 -33.27 -22.56
CA ALA A 347 3.48 -33.13 -22.00
C ALA A 347 3.54 -33.58 -20.52
N LYS A 348 4.52 -34.40 -20.17
CA LYS A 348 4.66 -34.99 -18.84
C LYS A 348 5.96 -34.58 -18.13
N LEU A 349 7.10 -34.73 -18.80
CA LEU A 349 8.40 -34.28 -18.28
C LEU A 349 9.18 -33.53 -19.36
N PRO A 350 9.93 -32.46 -19.02
CA PRO A 350 9.99 -31.81 -17.70
C PRO A 350 8.66 -31.22 -17.24
N LEU A 351 8.44 -31.19 -15.91
CA LEU A 351 7.25 -30.55 -15.34
C LEU A 351 7.24 -29.06 -15.72
N ALA A 352 6.06 -28.55 -16.08
CA ALA A 352 5.91 -27.15 -16.42
C ALA A 352 6.38 -26.25 -15.26
N GLY A 353 7.14 -25.20 -15.57
CA GLY A 353 7.72 -24.26 -14.61
C GLY A 353 9.00 -24.73 -13.92
N SER A 354 9.43 -25.99 -14.09
CA SER A 354 10.65 -26.49 -13.43
C SER A 354 11.91 -25.74 -13.90
N ALA A 355 12.83 -25.46 -12.97
CA ALA A 355 14.10 -24.79 -13.24
C ALA A 355 15.29 -25.72 -12.97
N PHE A 356 16.14 -25.92 -13.98
CA PHE A 356 17.28 -26.84 -13.94
C PHE A 356 18.61 -26.11 -13.84
N GLU A 357 19.60 -26.76 -13.24
CA GLU A 357 20.96 -26.22 -13.08
C GLU A 357 21.66 -26.00 -14.41
N ALA A 358 22.53 -24.99 -14.47
CA ALA A 358 23.24 -24.61 -15.70
C ALA A 358 24.11 -25.74 -16.28
N SER A 359 24.57 -26.67 -15.43
CA SER A 359 25.34 -27.85 -15.81
C SER A 359 24.53 -28.90 -16.57
N GLN A 360 23.20 -28.88 -16.48
CA GLN A 360 22.36 -29.84 -17.18
C GLN A 360 22.22 -29.44 -18.65
N THR A 361 22.66 -30.32 -19.54
CA THR A 361 22.63 -30.09 -20.99
C THR A 361 21.74 -31.06 -21.75
N THR A 362 21.31 -32.14 -21.13
CA THR A 362 20.41 -33.14 -21.73
C THR A 362 19.08 -33.14 -20.98
N PHE A 363 17.99 -33.08 -21.75
CA PHE A 363 16.64 -33.10 -21.24
C PHE A 363 15.85 -34.19 -21.96
N THR A 364 15.17 -35.03 -21.19
CA THR A 364 14.21 -35.99 -21.73
C THR A 364 12.85 -35.30 -21.78
N LEU A 365 12.35 -35.10 -22.99
CA LEU A 365 10.98 -34.65 -23.23
C LEU A 365 10.11 -35.90 -23.29
N GLU A 366 9.25 -36.11 -22.30
CA GLU A 366 8.34 -37.25 -22.17
C GLU A 366 6.90 -36.75 -22.21
N TRP A 367 6.05 -37.44 -22.96
CA TRP A 367 4.62 -37.20 -23.03
C TRP A 367 3.85 -38.49 -22.73
N GLU A 368 2.56 -38.37 -22.50
CA GLU A 368 1.70 -39.52 -22.28
C GLU A 368 0.32 -39.34 -22.91
N TRP A 369 -0.40 -40.46 -22.96
CA TRP A 369 -1.81 -40.51 -23.34
C TRP A 369 -2.63 -40.86 -22.10
N PRO A 370 -3.35 -39.88 -21.50
CA PRO A 370 -4.10 -40.10 -20.27
C PRO A 370 -5.09 -41.28 -20.34
N LEU A 371 -5.67 -41.53 -21.52
CA LEU A 371 -6.67 -42.59 -21.77
C LEU A 371 -6.21 -43.64 -22.80
N GLY A 372 -4.91 -43.69 -23.10
CA GLY A 372 -4.34 -44.54 -24.14
C GLY A 372 -4.37 -43.90 -25.54
N ALA A 373 -3.40 -44.30 -26.38
CA ALA A 373 -3.26 -43.77 -27.73
C ALA A 373 -4.38 -44.29 -28.65
N PRO A 374 -4.95 -43.45 -29.54
CA PRO A 374 -5.84 -43.90 -30.60
C PRO A 374 -5.19 -44.94 -31.52
N ALA A 375 -6.02 -45.80 -32.13
CA ALA A 375 -5.54 -46.65 -33.21
C ALA A 375 -5.11 -45.79 -34.42
N GLY A 376 -4.09 -46.23 -35.15
CA GLY A 376 -3.64 -45.54 -36.37
C GLY A 376 -2.53 -44.50 -36.17
N ILE A 377 -2.06 -44.24 -34.94
CA ILE A 377 -0.88 -43.38 -34.74
C ILE A 377 0.39 -44.09 -35.25
N VAL A 378 1.08 -43.46 -36.21
CA VAL A 378 2.27 -44.02 -36.88
C VAL A 378 3.58 -43.40 -36.42
N SER A 379 3.57 -42.15 -35.93
CA SER A 379 4.76 -41.48 -35.37
C SER A 379 4.40 -40.25 -34.54
N TYR A 380 5.41 -39.67 -33.87
CA TYR A 380 5.32 -38.38 -33.19
C TYR A 380 6.32 -37.37 -33.77
N GLU A 381 6.00 -36.10 -33.59
CA GLU A 381 6.88 -34.97 -33.91
C GLU A 381 6.94 -34.00 -32.74
N VAL A 382 8.12 -33.54 -32.36
CA VAL A 382 8.32 -32.58 -31.26
C VAL A 382 8.80 -31.24 -31.81
N ASP A 383 8.09 -30.18 -31.44
CA ASP A 383 8.54 -28.80 -31.62
C ASP A 383 9.10 -28.28 -30.29
N TYR A 384 10.20 -27.53 -30.35
CA TYR A 384 10.68 -26.81 -29.18
C TYR A 384 11.30 -25.46 -29.55
N LYS A 385 11.27 -24.53 -28.60
CA LYS A 385 11.79 -23.17 -28.71
C LYS A 385 12.77 -22.93 -27.57
N LEU A 386 13.87 -22.25 -27.89
CA LEU A 386 14.83 -21.76 -26.92
C LEU A 386 14.71 -20.24 -26.87
N ASN A 387 14.20 -19.69 -25.77
CA ASN A 387 13.92 -18.25 -25.63
C ASN A 387 13.10 -17.71 -26.83
N ASP A 388 11.96 -18.35 -27.11
CA ASP A 388 11.07 -18.10 -28.24
C ASP A 388 11.64 -18.33 -29.65
N VAL A 389 12.91 -18.72 -29.77
CA VAL A 389 13.51 -19.09 -31.06
C VAL A 389 13.21 -20.55 -31.35
N SER A 390 12.34 -20.79 -32.34
CA SER A 390 12.01 -22.13 -32.84
C SER A 390 13.25 -22.89 -33.27
N GLN A 391 13.35 -24.14 -32.82
CA GLN A 391 14.36 -25.09 -33.24
C GLN A 391 13.78 -26.03 -34.30
N PRO A 392 14.61 -26.73 -35.08
CA PRO A 392 14.14 -27.74 -36.00
C PRO A 392 13.32 -28.82 -35.29
N SER A 393 12.14 -29.13 -35.82
CA SER A 393 11.26 -30.17 -35.29
C SER A 393 11.94 -31.54 -35.34
N ILE A 394 11.64 -32.36 -34.34
CA ILE A 394 12.15 -33.73 -34.23
C ILE A 394 11.02 -34.68 -34.66
N SER A 395 11.06 -35.17 -35.89
CA SER A 395 10.03 -36.05 -36.45
C SER A 395 10.42 -37.53 -36.38
N GLY A 396 9.46 -38.42 -36.67
CA GLY A 396 9.70 -39.86 -36.81
C GLY A 396 9.93 -40.59 -35.48
N ILE A 397 9.45 -40.01 -34.37
CA ILE A 397 9.59 -40.60 -33.05
C ILE A 397 8.55 -41.71 -32.89
N SER A 398 8.95 -42.92 -32.49
CA SER A 398 8.04 -44.07 -32.29
C SER A 398 7.70 -44.33 -30.82
N GLY A 399 8.43 -43.73 -29.88
CA GLY A 399 8.19 -43.82 -28.45
C GLY A 399 7.41 -42.62 -27.90
N LEU A 400 7.25 -42.59 -26.57
CA LEU A 400 6.61 -41.49 -25.83
C LEU A 400 7.61 -40.51 -25.21
N ASN A 401 8.86 -40.52 -25.71
CA ASN A 401 9.88 -39.58 -25.30
C ASN A 401 10.91 -39.33 -26.40
N THR A 402 11.64 -38.23 -26.26
CA THR A 402 12.85 -37.94 -27.01
C THR A 402 13.83 -37.15 -26.15
N ASN A 403 15.12 -37.20 -26.47
CA ASN A 403 16.14 -36.43 -25.77
C ASN A 403 16.55 -35.22 -26.61
N VAL A 404 16.67 -34.07 -25.95
CA VAL A 404 17.20 -32.83 -26.54
C VAL A 404 18.46 -32.38 -25.81
N ILE A 405 19.41 -31.84 -26.56
CA ILE A 405 20.62 -31.23 -26.00
C ILE A 405 20.47 -29.72 -26.06
N ILE A 406 20.42 -29.09 -24.89
CA ILE A 406 20.16 -27.66 -24.73
C ILE A 406 21.36 -27.02 -24.05
N SER A 407 22.14 -26.26 -24.83
CA SER A 407 23.28 -25.48 -24.34
C SER A 407 22.83 -24.13 -23.77
N ALA A 408 21.84 -23.47 -24.38
CA ALA A 408 21.34 -22.16 -23.97
C ALA A 408 20.63 -22.20 -22.59
N SER A 409 20.85 -21.18 -21.77
CA SER A 409 20.04 -20.89 -20.58
C SER A 409 18.76 -20.13 -20.98
N GLY A 410 17.75 -20.14 -20.11
CA GLY A 410 16.50 -19.42 -20.33
C GLY A 410 15.29 -20.33 -20.40
N ALA A 411 14.22 -19.83 -21.03
CA ALA A 411 12.97 -20.54 -21.18
C ALA A 411 13.07 -21.55 -22.34
N ILE A 412 12.61 -22.77 -22.09
CA ILE A 412 12.51 -23.83 -23.07
C ILE A 412 11.05 -24.24 -23.15
N ALA A 413 10.39 -23.85 -24.24
CA ALA A 413 9.04 -24.26 -24.55
C ALA A 413 9.10 -25.48 -25.48
N TRP A 414 8.26 -26.49 -25.27
CA TRP A 414 8.16 -27.64 -26.15
C TRP A 414 6.73 -28.18 -26.24
N ARG A 415 6.41 -28.87 -27.33
CA ARG A 415 5.13 -29.57 -27.54
C ARG A 415 5.35 -30.78 -28.44
N VAL A 416 4.38 -31.68 -28.49
CA VAL A 416 4.44 -32.90 -29.30
C VAL A 416 3.17 -33.10 -30.13
N ALA A 417 3.30 -33.48 -31.39
CA ALA A 417 2.21 -33.96 -32.22
C ALA A 417 2.22 -35.49 -32.31
N ALA A 418 1.03 -36.09 -32.24
CA ALA A 418 0.80 -37.44 -32.76
C ALA A 418 0.42 -37.36 -34.24
N ILE A 419 0.97 -38.25 -35.06
CA ILE A 419 0.73 -38.34 -36.50
C ILE A 419 0.00 -39.65 -36.79
N ASP A 420 -1.17 -39.56 -37.40
CA ASP A 420 -1.96 -40.74 -37.80
C ASP A 420 -1.55 -41.29 -39.19
N ASP A 421 -2.17 -42.41 -39.59
CA ASP A 421 -1.93 -43.11 -40.86
C ASP A 421 -2.38 -42.34 -42.10
N THR A 422 -3.14 -41.25 -41.92
CA THR A 422 -3.53 -40.29 -42.97
C THR A 422 -2.56 -39.11 -43.07
N GLY A 423 -1.66 -38.96 -42.09
CA GLY A 423 -0.67 -37.88 -42.01
C GLY A 423 -1.15 -36.64 -41.26
N ILE A 424 -2.32 -36.69 -40.61
CA ILE A 424 -2.85 -35.58 -39.81
C ILE A 424 -2.09 -35.51 -38.48
N LYS A 425 -1.80 -34.28 -38.02
CA LYS A 425 -1.08 -34.01 -36.77
C LYS A 425 -2.04 -33.50 -35.68
N SER A 426 -2.02 -34.13 -34.51
CA SER A 426 -2.71 -33.67 -33.30
C SER A 426 -1.68 -33.21 -32.25
N TRP A 427 -1.54 -31.90 -32.08
CA TRP A 427 -0.54 -31.27 -31.21
C TRP A 427 -0.96 -31.22 -29.74
N SER A 428 0.00 -31.37 -28.84
CA SER A 428 -0.15 -31.00 -27.44
C SER A 428 -0.07 -29.48 -27.28
N GLU A 429 -0.51 -29.02 -26.11
CA GLU A 429 -0.16 -27.68 -25.63
C GLU A 429 1.35 -27.54 -25.41
N TRP A 430 1.81 -26.29 -25.42
CA TRP A 430 3.20 -25.95 -25.09
C TRP A 430 3.43 -26.12 -23.59
N SER A 431 4.44 -26.89 -23.22
CA SER A 431 4.99 -26.96 -21.86
C SER A 431 6.30 -26.18 -21.80
N ILE A 432 6.52 -25.43 -20.71
CA ILE A 432 7.71 -24.58 -20.55
C ILE A 432 8.47 -25.00 -19.30
N PHE A 433 9.78 -25.15 -19.41
CA PHE A 433 10.70 -25.27 -18.28
C PHE A 433 11.89 -24.31 -18.46
N TYR A 434 12.71 -24.15 -17.44
CA TYR A 434 13.80 -23.17 -17.42
C TYR A 434 15.15 -23.84 -17.16
N LYS A 435 16.20 -23.29 -17.75
CA LYS A 435 17.59 -23.63 -17.42
C LYS A 435 18.32 -22.40 -16.91
N LYS A 436 18.87 -22.48 -15.69
CA LYS A 436 19.59 -21.39 -15.02
C LYS A 436 20.83 -20.95 -15.81
N ARG A 437 21.26 -19.70 -15.60
CA ARG A 437 22.55 -19.19 -16.10
C ARG A 437 23.70 -19.80 -15.32
N SER A 438 24.87 -19.91 -15.95
CA SER A 438 26.09 -20.44 -15.33
C SER A 438 26.76 -19.48 -14.33
N GLY A 439 26.26 -18.25 -14.21
CA GLY A 439 26.80 -17.20 -13.36
C GLY A 439 25.80 -16.05 -13.21
N PRO A 440 26.16 -15.00 -12.46
CA PRO A 440 25.28 -13.85 -12.25
C PRO A 440 25.07 -13.05 -13.52
N VAL A 441 24.05 -12.21 -13.52
CA VAL A 441 23.83 -11.17 -14.53
C VAL A 441 24.47 -9.88 -14.03
N TYR A 442 25.45 -9.38 -14.77
CA TYR A 442 26.20 -8.17 -14.43
C TYR A 442 25.44 -6.93 -14.92
N ILE A 443 25.20 -5.98 -14.01
CA ILE A 443 24.33 -4.83 -14.24
C ILE A 443 25.10 -3.51 -14.07
N LYS A 444 24.91 -2.60 -15.03
CA LYS A 444 25.38 -1.19 -15.00
C LYS A 444 24.23 -0.24 -15.32
N VAL A 445 24.29 0.98 -14.78
CA VAL A 445 23.22 2.00 -14.94
C VAL A 445 22.77 2.14 -16.40
N ASN A 446 23.72 2.27 -17.32
CA ASN A 446 23.47 2.40 -18.76
C ASN A 446 23.99 1.20 -19.56
N GLY A 447 23.95 0.00 -18.96
CA GLY A 447 24.42 -1.21 -19.63
C GLY A 447 23.59 -1.53 -20.88
N MET A 448 24.26 -1.85 -21.98
CA MET A 448 23.65 -2.23 -23.27
C MET A 448 24.07 -3.64 -23.71
N GLY A 449 24.88 -4.33 -22.91
CA GLY A 449 25.37 -5.67 -23.20
C GLY A 449 24.40 -6.77 -22.82
N SER A 450 24.87 -8.02 -22.89
CA SER A 450 24.05 -9.22 -22.60
C SER A 450 24.01 -9.61 -21.11
N GLY A 451 24.83 -8.97 -20.27
CA GLY A 451 24.93 -9.21 -18.84
C GLY A 451 25.85 -10.37 -18.44
N LYS A 452 26.72 -10.87 -19.34
CA LYS A 452 27.58 -12.05 -19.08
C LYS A 452 28.87 -11.75 -18.31
N ALA A 453 29.29 -10.49 -18.29
CA ALA A 453 30.48 -10.02 -17.58
C ALA A 453 30.38 -8.51 -17.35
N TRP A 454 31.19 -7.93 -16.47
CA TRP A 454 31.19 -6.49 -16.18
C TRP A 454 31.42 -5.59 -17.42
N ASN A 455 32.22 -6.03 -18.39
CA ASN A 455 32.46 -5.31 -19.64
C ASN A 455 31.34 -5.48 -20.69
N ASP A 456 30.45 -6.47 -20.49
CA ASP A 456 29.26 -6.75 -21.29
C ASP A 456 27.99 -6.61 -20.43
N ALA A 457 28.01 -5.73 -19.44
CA ALA A 457 26.91 -5.58 -18.50
C ALA A 457 25.64 -5.05 -19.19
N THR A 458 24.49 -5.56 -18.77
CA THR A 458 23.19 -5.05 -19.19
C THR A 458 22.67 -4.01 -18.18
N ASN A 459 21.50 -3.42 -18.41
CA ASN A 459 20.85 -2.54 -17.43
C ASN A 459 19.78 -3.29 -16.63
N LEU A 460 19.41 -2.74 -15.47
CA LEU A 460 18.50 -3.39 -14.53
C LEU A 460 17.12 -3.67 -15.15
N GLN A 461 16.57 -2.72 -15.92
CA GLN A 461 15.25 -2.88 -16.54
C GLN A 461 15.24 -4.03 -17.54
N ALA A 462 16.26 -4.12 -18.40
CA ALA A 462 16.42 -5.19 -19.37
C ALA A 462 16.64 -6.56 -18.70
N ALA A 463 17.38 -6.60 -17.60
CA ALA A 463 17.59 -7.84 -16.84
C ALA A 463 16.29 -8.35 -16.19
N LEU A 464 15.48 -7.46 -15.59
CA LEU A 464 14.18 -7.83 -15.01
C LEU A 464 13.16 -8.28 -16.09
N GLN A 465 13.29 -7.78 -17.32
CA GLN A 465 12.50 -8.26 -18.45
C GLN A 465 12.91 -9.68 -18.87
N ASN A 466 14.21 -9.95 -19.01
CA ASN A 466 14.79 -11.22 -19.44
C ASN A 466 15.20 -12.14 -18.27
N TYR A 467 14.44 -12.09 -17.17
CA TYR A 467 14.74 -12.86 -15.97
C TYR A 467 14.50 -14.37 -16.14
N ILE A 468 15.20 -15.13 -15.31
CA ILE A 468 15.00 -16.55 -15.07
C ILE A 468 14.90 -16.72 -13.56
N ALA A 469 13.93 -17.49 -13.08
CA ALA A 469 13.78 -17.75 -11.65
C ALA A 469 15.08 -18.31 -11.06
N GLY A 470 15.57 -17.69 -9.98
CA GLY A 470 16.84 -18.02 -9.34
C GLY A 470 18.05 -17.20 -9.81
N ASP A 471 17.88 -16.29 -10.78
CA ASP A 471 18.94 -15.38 -11.21
C ASP A 471 19.47 -14.52 -10.06
N GLU A 472 20.79 -14.33 -10.05
CA GLU A 472 21.45 -13.28 -9.28
C GLU A 472 21.79 -12.10 -10.18
N LEU A 473 21.31 -10.92 -9.83
CA LEU A 473 21.62 -9.65 -10.49
C LEU A 473 22.64 -8.91 -9.63
N TRP A 474 23.85 -8.70 -10.17
CA TRP A 474 24.93 -7.99 -9.48
C TRP A 474 25.03 -6.56 -10.00
N LEU A 475 24.70 -5.60 -9.15
CA LEU A 475 24.58 -4.19 -9.52
C LEU A 475 25.84 -3.43 -9.15
N GLN A 476 26.51 -2.86 -10.16
CA GLN A 476 27.58 -1.90 -9.94
C GLN A 476 27.07 -0.67 -9.19
N THR A 477 27.91 -0.08 -8.34
CA THR A 477 27.69 1.23 -7.71
C THR A 477 27.18 2.26 -8.72
N GLY A 478 26.20 3.06 -8.32
CA GLY A 478 25.54 4.04 -9.19
C GLY A 478 24.03 4.14 -8.94
N THR A 479 23.40 5.06 -9.66
CA THR A 479 21.96 5.37 -9.52
C THR A 479 21.16 4.84 -10.70
N TYR A 480 20.29 3.87 -10.43
CA TYR A 480 19.40 3.20 -11.37
C TYR A 480 18.00 3.80 -11.29
N ARG A 481 17.38 4.02 -12.45
CA ARG A 481 16.05 4.62 -12.60
C ARG A 481 15.14 3.69 -13.42
N PRO A 482 13.87 3.50 -13.05
CA PRO A 482 12.98 2.52 -13.68
C PRO A 482 12.48 2.93 -15.07
N GLY A 483 12.62 4.20 -15.47
CA GLY A 483 12.21 4.71 -16.77
C GLY A 483 12.06 6.23 -16.75
N SER A 484 11.31 6.78 -17.71
CA SER A 484 10.99 8.21 -17.83
C SER A 484 9.54 8.56 -17.49
N SER A 485 8.68 7.56 -17.24
CA SER A 485 7.28 7.77 -16.84
C SER A 485 7.13 7.58 -15.33
N ARG A 486 6.22 8.36 -14.72
CA ARG A 486 5.87 8.19 -13.30
C ARG A 486 5.29 6.83 -12.94
N SER A 487 4.72 6.12 -13.93
CA SER A 487 4.22 4.76 -13.76
C SER A 487 5.30 3.69 -13.89
N ALA A 488 6.54 4.06 -14.25
CA ALA A 488 7.63 3.11 -14.41
C ALA A 488 8.17 2.68 -13.05
N SER A 489 8.32 1.37 -12.84
CA SER A 489 8.87 0.76 -11.63
C SER A 489 9.80 -0.39 -12.00
N PHE A 490 10.72 -0.73 -11.10
CA PHE A 490 11.43 -2.01 -11.15
C PHE A 490 10.49 -3.10 -10.63
N VAL A 491 10.02 -3.96 -11.55
CA VAL A 491 9.08 -5.04 -11.21
C VAL A 491 9.86 -6.27 -10.76
N LEU A 492 9.77 -6.61 -9.48
CA LEU A 492 10.33 -7.85 -8.94
C LEU A 492 9.45 -9.04 -9.35
N LYS A 493 10.10 -10.14 -9.70
CA LYS A 493 9.46 -11.38 -10.10
C LYS A 493 10.02 -12.53 -9.26
N GLU A 494 9.27 -13.63 -9.22
CA GLU A 494 9.58 -14.74 -8.33
C GLU A 494 11.00 -15.30 -8.53
N GLY A 495 11.70 -15.48 -7.42
CA GLY A 495 13.03 -16.07 -7.34
C GLY A 495 14.18 -15.19 -7.81
N ILE A 496 13.95 -13.92 -8.18
CA ILE A 496 15.03 -12.98 -8.53
C ILE A 496 15.79 -12.55 -7.27
N LYS A 497 17.12 -12.48 -7.37
CA LYS A 497 17.98 -11.97 -6.30
C LYS A 497 18.75 -10.75 -6.77
N ILE A 498 18.53 -9.60 -6.15
CA ILE A 498 19.24 -8.34 -6.45
C ILE A 498 20.30 -8.12 -5.37
N TYR A 499 21.56 -7.98 -5.79
CA TYR A 499 22.69 -7.67 -4.92
C TYR A 499 23.36 -6.36 -5.36
N GLY A 500 23.41 -5.38 -4.47
CA GLY A 500 24.22 -4.16 -4.61
C GLY A 500 25.57 -4.26 -3.88
N GLY A 501 26.39 -3.22 -4.03
CA GLY A 501 27.70 -3.14 -3.37
C GLY A 501 28.91 -3.49 -4.23
N PHE A 502 28.74 -3.63 -5.54
CA PHE A 502 29.84 -3.98 -6.45
C PHE A 502 30.51 -2.72 -7.03
N PHE A 503 31.83 -2.66 -7.01
CA PHE A 503 32.64 -1.69 -7.74
C PHE A 503 32.64 -1.96 -9.26
N GLY A 504 32.45 -3.21 -9.68
CA GLY A 504 32.35 -3.63 -11.08
C GLY A 504 33.59 -4.34 -11.63
N ASN A 505 34.36 -4.97 -10.75
CA ASN A 505 35.54 -5.79 -11.06
C ASN A 505 35.56 -7.14 -10.30
N GLU A 506 34.54 -7.39 -9.49
CA GLU A 506 34.45 -8.55 -8.60
C GLU A 506 34.18 -9.84 -9.35
N THR A 507 34.70 -10.94 -8.81
CA THR A 507 34.54 -12.30 -9.36
C THR A 507 33.66 -13.21 -8.49
N THR A 508 33.46 -12.86 -7.22
CA THR A 508 32.60 -13.56 -6.27
C THR A 508 31.65 -12.58 -5.58
N ARG A 509 30.53 -13.07 -5.03
CA ARG A 509 29.53 -12.20 -4.38
C ARG A 509 30.06 -11.63 -3.07
N GLU A 510 30.93 -12.38 -2.40
CA GLU A 510 31.52 -12.05 -1.09
C GLU A 510 32.53 -10.89 -1.17
N GLU A 511 32.97 -10.49 -2.36
CA GLU A 511 33.84 -9.32 -2.59
C GLU A 511 33.08 -7.97 -2.54
N ARG A 512 31.73 -7.98 -2.52
CA ARG A 512 30.92 -6.76 -2.49
C ARG A 512 31.08 -6.01 -1.16
N ASP A 513 31.01 -4.68 -1.22
CA ASP A 513 30.96 -3.77 -0.07
C ASP A 513 29.85 -2.75 -0.31
N TRP A 514 28.65 -3.03 0.21
CA TRP A 514 27.47 -2.17 0.04
C TRP A 514 27.54 -0.87 0.83
N ASN A 515 28.40 -0.79 1.86
CA ASN A 515 28.58 0.41 2.65
C ASN A 515 29.40 1.46 1.87
N SER A 516 30.48 1.03 1.20
CA SER A 516 31.35 1.89 0.39
C SER A 516 30.85 2.07 -1.05
N ASN A 517 30.38 1.00 -1.71
CA ASN A 517 29.98 1.01 -3.13
C ASN A 517 28.46 1.14 -3.28
N LYS A 518 27.93 2.34 -3.04
CA LYS A 518 26.49 2.58 -2.95
C LYS A 518 25.74 2.31 -4.27
N THR A 519 24.87 1.32 -4.25
CA THR A 519 23.91 1.03 -5.32
C THR A 519 22.56 1.65 -4.96
N ILE A 520 22.09 2.61 -5.77
CA ILE A 520 20.87 3.39 -5.51
C ILE A 520 19.80 3.06 -6.56
N LEU A 521 18.65 2.59 -6.11
CA LEU A 521 17.42 2.49 -6.89
C LEU A 521 16.58 3.74 -6.60
N SER A 522 16.48 4.65 -7.57
CA SER A 522 15.90 5.97 -7.36
C SER A 522 14.64 6.19 -8.20
N GLY A 523 13.60 6.70 -7.54
CA GLY A 523 12.39 7.20 -8.17
C GLY A 523 12.54 8.58 -8.81
N ASN A 524 13.68 9.28 -8.61
CA ASN A 524 13.94 10.57 -9.23
C ASN A 524 14.27 10.42 -10.73
N ILE A 525 13.23 10.35 -11.55
CA ILE A 525 13.30 10.09 -13.00
C ILE A 525 13.28 11.36 -13.86
N GLY A 526 13.07 12.53 -13.26
CA GLY A 526 12.89 13.80 -13.95
C GLY A 526 13.92 14.86 -13.57
N LEU A 527 13.45 16.08 -13.31
CA LEU A 527 14.33 17.19 -12.93
C LEU A 527 14.90 16.97 -11.52
N PRO A 528 16.21 17.18 -11.31
CA PRO A 528 16.77 17.29 -9.97
C PRO A 528 15.94 18.29 -9.16
N ASP A 529 15.49 17.90 -7.97
CA ASP A 529 14.71 18.69 -7.01
C ASP A 529 13.19 18.79 -7.26
N SER A 530 12.67 18.25 -8.36
CA SER A 530 11.24 18.06 -8.52
C SER A 530 10.80 16.70 -7.99
N LYS A 531 9.77 16.67 -7.13
CA LYS A 531 9.18 15.41 -6.64
C LYS A 531 7.95 14.98 -7.46
N THR A 532 7.34 15.90 -8.21
CA THR A 532 6.05 15.66 -8.87
C THR A 532 6.16 14.83 -10.15
N ASP A 533 7.38 14.69 -10.68
CA ASP A 533 7.78 13.86 -11.80
C ASP A 533 8.48 12.56 -11.38
N ASN A 534 8.72 12.35 -10.07
CA ASN A 534 9.25 11.09 -9.57
C ASN A 534 8.30 9.92 -9.86
N SER A 535 8.90 8.74 -10.01
CA SER A 535 8.16 7.48 -10.06
C SER A 535 7.28 7.32 -8.84
N ARG A 536 6.06 6.82 -9.05
CA ARG A 536 5.11 6.54 -7.98
C ARG A 536 5.65 5.47 -7.04
N ASN A 537 6.16 4.37 -7.59
CA ASN A 537 6.73 3.27 -6.83
C ASN A 537 8.08 2.94 -7.43
N VAL A 538 9.17 3.00 -6.65
CA VAL A 538 10.50 2.64 -7.17
C VAL A 538 10.54 1.16 -7.52
N LEU A 539 10.07 0.31 -6.60
CA LEU A 539 9.90 -1.13 -6.79
C LEU A 539 8.44 -1.53 -6.67
N VAL A 540 8.05 -2.58 -7.39
CA VAL A 540 6.76 -3.25 -7.22
C VAL A 540 6.96 -4.76 -7.28
N ALA A 541 6.34 -5.51 -6.37
CA ALA A 541 6.24 -6.96 -6.43
C ALA A 541 4.75 -7.35 -6.36
N VAL A 542 4.21 -7.93 -7.45
CA VAL A 542 2.82 -8.37 -7.53
C VAL A 542 2.78 -9.84 -7.91
N GLY A 543 2.38 -10.69 -6.96
CA GLY A 543 2.02 -12.09 -7.19
C GLY A 543 0.50 -12.29 -7.24
N THR A 544 0.07 -13.55 -7.30
CA THR A 544 -1.32 -13.96 -7.10
C THR A 544 -1.42 -15.05 -6.04
N ALA A 545 -2.62 -15.49 -5.69
CA ALA A 545 -2.81 -16.60 -4.74
C ALA A 545 -2.20 -17.92 -5.28
N GLU A 546 -2.26 -18.14 -6.59
CA GLU A 546 -1.74 -19.31 -7.29
C GLU A 546 -0.23 -19.20 -7.54
N ASN A 547 0.26 -17.97 -7.76
CA ASN A 547 1.66 -17.69 -8.07
C ASN A 547 2.19 -16.55 -7.18
N PRO A 548 2.35 -16.78 -5.86
CA PRO A 548 2.86 -15.76 -4.96
C PRO A 548 4.36 -15.53 -5.20
N ILE A 549 4.82 -14.32 -4.92
CA ILE A 549 6.26 -14.05 -4.82
C ILE A 549 6.70 -14.46 -3.41
N THR A 550 7.70 -15.32 -3.32
CA THR A 550 8.18 -15.94 -2.09
C THR A 550 9.50 -15.34 -1.61
N ALA A 551 9.96 -15.79 -0.44
CA ALA A 551 11.24 -15.42 0.16
C ALA A 551 12.46 -15.86 -0.66
N ALA A 552 12.27 -16.67 -1.72
CA ALA A 552 13.30 -16.94 -2.71
C ALA A 552 13.69 -15.68 -3.51
N THR A 553 12.83 -14.66 -3.51
CA THR A 553 13.12 -13.32 -4.05
C THR A 553 13.86 -12.50 -2.99
N ILE A 554 15.05 -12.00 -3.33
CA ILE A 554 15.97 -11.33 -2.40
C ILE A 554 16.34 -9.95 -2.93
N VAL A 555 16.39 -8.95 -2.06
CA VAL A 555 16.99 -7.64 -2.32
C VAL A 555 17.99 -7.33 -1.22
N ASP A 556 19.26 -7.16 -1.58
CA ASP A 556 20.35 -7.02 -0.61
C ASP A 556 21.37 -5.93 -1.01
N GLY A 557 21.69 -5.05 -0.07
CA GLY A 557 22.79 -4.09 -0.21
C GLY A 557 22.49 -2.92 -1.16
N VAL A 558 21.24 -2.44 -1.16
CA VAL A 558 20.79 -1.33 -2.03
C VAL A 558 20.14 -0.21 -1.23
N ILE A 559 20.14 0.99 -1.78
CA ILE A 559 19.39 2.15 -1.31
C ILE A 559 18.14 2.31 -2.18
N ILE A 560 16.96 2.49 -1.59
CA ILE A 560 15.70 2.74 -2.29
C ILE A 560 15.18 4.11 -1.89
N GLU A 561 15.12 5.04 -2.84
CA GLU A 561 14.83 6.44 -2.53
C GLU A 561 13.96 7.17 -3.55
N GLN A 562 13.39 8.28 -3.11
CA GLN A 562 12.71 9.27 -3.95
C GLN A 562 11.49 8.73 -4.72
N GLY A 563 10.85 7.66 -4.23
CA GLY A 563 9.48 7.32 -4.66
C GLY A 563 8.50 8.40 -4.22
N TYR A 564 7.53 8.76 -5.08
CA TYR A 564 6.54 9.82 -4.78
C TYR A 564 5.14 9.46 -5.29
N ASN A 565 4.31 8.92 -4.39
CA ASN A 565 2.94 8.51 -4.67
C ASN A 565 1.92 9.28 -3.82
N THR A 566 1.14 10.16 -4.44
CA THR A 566 0.15 11.00 -3.76
C THR A 566 -1.29 10.62 -4.09
N GLU A 567 -1.50 9.52 -4.82
CA GLU A 567 -2.86 9.06 -5.14
C GLU A 567 -3.53 8.49 -3.90
N THR A 568 -4.86 8.59 -3.81
CA THR A 568 -5.63 8.17 -2.61
C THR A 568 -5.54 6.67 -2.29
N THR A 569 -5.04 5.86 -3.24
CA THR A 569 -4.72 4.43 -3.07
C THR A 569 -3.22 4.14 -3.26
N GLY A 570 -2.42 5.21 -3.33
CA GLY A 570 -1.00 5.22 -3.64
C GLY A 570 -0.14 4.88 -2.44
N ASN A 571 0.06 3.58 -2.19
CA ASN A 571 0.84 3.09 -1.04
C ASN A 571 2.26 2.66 -1.45
N GLY A 572 3.20 2.71 -0.51
CA GLY A 572 4.53 2.07 -0.64
C GLY A 572 5.42 2.67 -1.72
N ALA A 573 5.73 3.96 -1.64
CA ALA A 573 6.44 4.64 -2.72
C ALA A 573 7.87 4.12 -2.94
N GLY A 574 8.55 3.63 -1.90
CA GLY A 574 9.76 2.82 -2.08
C GLY A 574 9.45 1.46 -2.71
N ILE A 575 8.58 0.68 -2.09
CA ILE A 575 8.07 -0.60 -2.62
C ILE A 575 6.61 -0.88 -2.26
N LYS A 576 5.86 -1.35 -3.26
CA LYS A 576 4.52 -1.92 -3.11
C LYS A 576 4.54 -3.44 -3.27
N LEU A 577 4.02 -4.16 -2.28
CA LEU A 577 3.93 -5.61 -2.22
C LEU A 577 2.46 -6.08 -2.29
N SER A 578 2.18 -7.04 -3.16
CA SER A 578 0.89 -7.75 -3.21
C SER A 578 1.12 -9.23 -3.48
N TYR A 579 0.58 -10.10 -2.61
CA TYR A 579 0.90 -11.54 -2.60
C TYR A 579 2.43 -11.80 -2.69
N ALA A 580 3.23 -10.99 -1.97
CA ALA A 580 4.68 -10.96 -2.12
C ALA A 580 5.40 -10.98 -0.77
N SER A 581 6.31 -11.93 -0.59
CA SER A 581 7.06 -12.20 0.64
C SER A 581 8.56 -12.09 0.41
N VAL A 582 9.00 -10.96 -0.15
CA VAL A 582 10.41 -10.69 -0.51
C VAL A 582 11.28 -10.57 0.74
N SER A 583 12.51 -11.10 0.68
CA SER A 583 13.52 -10.99 1.75
C SER A 583 14.44 -9.79 1.49
N PHE A 584 14.44 -8.81 2.39
CA PHE A 584 15.31 -7.63 2.34
C PHE A 584 16.45 -7.74 3.37
N ALA A 585 17.68 -7.50 2.94
CA ALA A 585 18.85 -7.47 3.81
C ALA A 585 19.75 -6.27 3.49
N ASN A 586 20.26 -5.55 4.50
CA ASN A 586 21.19 -4.44 4.25
C ASN A 586 20.60 -3.36 3.31
N VAL A 587 19.29 -3.11 3.41
CA VAL A 587 18.58 -2.16 2.54
C VAL A 587 18.33 -0.85 3.27
N TRP A 588 18.53 0.25 2.58
CA TRP A 588 18.23 1.58 3.11
C TRP A 588 17.11 2.25 2.33
N PHE A 589 15.93 2.34 2.94
CA PHE A 589 14.80 3.10 2.42
C PHE A 589 14.85 4.54 2.93
N ARG A 590 14.95 5.52 2.02
CA ARG A 590 14.95 6.93 2.42
C ARG A 590 14.23 7.88 1.49
N ASP A 591 13.74 8.98 2.03
CA ASP A 591 13.16 10.08 1.26
C ASP A 591 12.00 9.64 0.33
N ASN A 592 11.28 8.58 0.69
CA ASN A 592 10.12 8.11 -0.05
C ASN A 592 8.83 8.72 0.53
N TYR A 593 7.90 9.10 -0.34
CA TYR A 593 6.66 9.76 0.04
C TYR A 593 5.45 9.05 -0.55
N ALA A 594 4.50 8.60 0.28
CA ALA A 594 3.31 7.88 -0.15
C ALA A 594 2.01 8.41 0.48
N TYR A 595 0.85 7.91 0.05
CA TYR A 595 -0.40 8.12 0.79
C TYR A 595 -0.40 7.34 2.11
N ASN A 596 -0.01 6.06 2.08
CA ASN A 596 0.34 5.24 3.25
C ASN A 596 1.66 4.51 3.03
N GLY A 597 2.48 4.36 4.08
CA GLY A 597 3.73 3.60 4.00
C GLY A 597 4.72 4.25 3.06
N GLY A 598 5.37 5.35 3.46
CA GLY A 598 6.28 6.11 2.59
C GLY A 598 7.30 5.22 1.89
N ALA A 599 7.96 4.34 2.65
CA ALA A 599 8.90 3.35 2.14
C ALA A 599 8.22 2.07 1.64
N VAL A 600 7.40 1.43 2.47
CA VAL A 600 6.91 0.06 2.22
C VAL A 600 5.41 -0.01 2.43
N SER A 601 4.73 -0.70 1.51
CA SER A 601 3.36 -1.18 1.74
C SER A 601 3.19 -2.63 1.34
N GLY A 602 2.39 -3.37 2.10
CA GLY A 602 2.02 -4.76 1.78
C GLY A 602 0.56 -5.06 2.09
N ASP A 603 -0.07 -5.84 1.22
CA ASP A 603 -1.43 -6.34 1.44
C ASP A 603 -1.48 -7.47 2.49
N ALA A 604 -2.68 -7.99 2.74
CA ALA A 604 -2.90 -9.01 3.77
C ALA A 604 -2.28 -10.39 3.44
N TYR A 605 -1.73 -10.57 2.24
CA TYR A 605 -1.15 -11.83 1.78
C TYR A 605 0.37 -11.76 1.63
N SER A 606 0.94 -10.57 1.83
CA SER A 606 2.36 -10.30 1.74
C SER A 606 3.01 -10.52 3.10
N LYS A 607 4.13 -11.26 3.13
CA LYS A 607 4.89 -11.57 4.35
C LYS A 607 6.39 -11.25 4.21
N PRO A 608 6.77 -10.01 3.85
CA PRO A 608 8.17 -9.65 3.68
C PRO A 608 8.94 -9.69 4.99
N THR A 609 10.25 -9.96 4.88
CA THR A 609 11.19 -9.88 5.99
C THR A 609 12.23 -8.79 5.72
N PHE A 610 12.61 -8.06 6.76
CA PHE A 610 13.60 -7.00 6.72
C PHE A 610 14.64 -7.27 7.79
N PHE A 611 15.84 -7.59 7.34
CA PHE A 611 17.00 -7.76 8.20
C PHE A 611 17.97 -6.61 7.97
N ASN A 612 18.52 -6.08 9.06
CA ASN A 612 19.64 -5.14 8.99
C ASN A 612 19.36 -3.96 8.05
N SER A 613 18.17 -3.36 8.17
CA SER A 613 17.68 -2.36 7.21
C SER A 613 17.38 -1.03 7.88
N ILE A 614 17.59 0.06 7.14
CA ILE A 614 17.43 1.43 7.62
C ILE A 614 16.23 2.06 6.91
N PHE A 615 15.35 2.69 7.69
CA PHE A 615 14.21 3.47 7.21
C PHE A 615 14.37 4.89 7.74
N SER A 616 14.78 5.82 6.88
CA SER A 616 15.03 7.20 7.30
C SER A 616 14.32 8.25 6.44
N SER A 617 13.73 9.26 7.05
CA SER A 617 13.12 10.40 6.33
C SER A 617 12.04 9.99 5.32
N ASN A 618 11.37 8.85 5.52
CA ASN A 618 10.21 8.47 4.72
C ASN A 618 8.96 9.12 5.31
N SER A 619 8.02 9.48 4.46
CA SER A 619 6.82 10.18 4.90
C SER A 619 5.55 9.67 4.23
N SER A 620 4.43 9.75 4.94
CA SER A 620 3.12 9.44 4.38
C SER A 620 2.07 10.49 4.73
N MET A 621 1.05 10.62 3.89
CA MET A 621 -0.07 11.52 4.16
C MET A 621 -0.93 11.07 5.35
N ARG A 622 -1.10 9.76 5.55
CA ARG A 622 -2.08 9.23 6.50
C ARG A 622 -1.50 8.22 7.49
N TYR A 623 -1.17 7.00 7.08
CA TYR A 623 -0.73 5.95 8.00
C TYR A 623 0.65 5.43 7.65
N GLY A 624 1.48 5.20 8.69
CA GLY A 624 2.76 4.52 8.51
C GLY A 624 3.78 5.38 7.77
N GLY A 625 4.48 6.28 8.45
CA GLY A 625 5.41 7.20 7.78
C GLY A 625 6.48 6.47 6.96
N ALA A 626 7.05 5.38 7.50
CA ALA A 626 7.86 4.44 6.72
C ALA A 626 7.06 3.26 6.18
N VAL A 627 6.34 2.55 7.05
CA VAL A 627 5.73 1.25 6.74
C VAL A 627 4.25 1.27 7.02
N TRP A 628 3.47 0.83 6.03
CA TRP A 628 2.06 0.49 6.20
C TRP A 628 1.85 -1.00 5.94
N ALA A 629 1.57 -1.74 7.00
CA ALA A 629 1.35 -3.19 6.97
C ALA A 629 -0.14 -3.51 7.13
N ASN A 630 -0.65 -4.43 6.30
CA ASN A 630 -2.04 -4.86 6.38
C ASN A 630 -2.23 -6.30 6.91
N ASP A 631 -1.14 -7.00 7.27
CA ASP A 631 -1.20 -8.26 8.05
C ASP A 631 0.17 -8.62 8.67
N HIS A 632 1.04 -9.34 7.95
CA HIS A 632 2.32 -9.87 8.47
C HIS A 632 3.54 -9.15 7.88
N MET A 633 4.44 -8.66 8.74
CA MET A 633 5.79 -8.20 8.34
C MET A 633 6.77 -8.40 9.50
N GLU A 634 8.02 -8.75 9.19
CA GLU A 634 9.05 -8.97 10.21
C GLU A 634 10.24 -8.04 10.00
N PHE A 635 10.61 -7.31 11.05
CA PHE A 635 11.75 -6.39 11.09
C PHE A 635 12.71 -6.85 12.18
N THR A 636 13.96 -7.14 11.81
CA THR A 636 15.00 -7.56 12.75
C THR A 636 16.26 -6.75 12.54
N ASN A 637 16.78 -6.17 13.62
CA ASN A 637 17.98 -5.33 13.58
C ASN A 637 17.83 -4.13 12.63
N CYS A 638 16.69 -3.45 12.69
CA CYS A 638 16.39 -2.30 11.83
C CYS A 638 16.53 -0.97 12.59
N VAL A 639 16.70 0.13 11.84
CA VAL A 639 16.63 1.50 12.36
C VAL A 639 15.51 2.25 11.65
N PHE A 640 14.61 2.87 12.43
CA PHE A 640 13.57 3.76 11.95
C PHE A 640 13.83 5.16 12.49
N TYR A 641 14.29 6.08 11.64
CA TYR A 641 14.71 7.42 12.05
C TYR A 641 14.05 8.54 11.24
N GLY A 642 13.45 9.53 11.89
CA GLY A 642 12.98 10.72 11.16
C GLY A 642 11.83 10.45 10.19
N ASN A 643 11.09 9.35 10.33
CA ASN A 643 9.95 9.06 9.48
C ASN A 643 8.70 9.78 10.01
N SER A 644 7.83 10.24 9.11
CA SER A 644 6.74 11.14 9.50
C SER A 644 5.40 10.82 8.85
N THR A 645 4.31 11.05 9.57
CA THR A 645 2.97 11.09 8.98
C THR A 645 2.05 12.05 9.73
N ASN A 646 0.86 12.36 9.22
CA ASN A 646 -0.05 13.28 9.90
C ASN A 646 -1.00 12.58 10.88
N ASP A 647 -1.29 11.29 10.72
CA ASP A 647 -2.27 10.57 11.55
C ASP A 647 -1.56 9.72 12.61
N ARG A 648 -1.09 8.51 12.28
CA ARG A 648 -0.45 7.62 13.25
C ARG A 648 0.60 6.67 12.69
N GLY A 649 1.48 6.21 13.58
CA GLY A 649 2.55 5.27 13.24
C GLY A 649 3.63 5.93 12.38
N GLY A 650 4.32 6.94 12.87
CA GLY A 650 5.36 7.65 12.12
C GLY A 650 6.46 6.71 11.56
N ALA A 651 6.85 5.66 12.29
CA ALA A 651 7.64 4.57 11.72
C ALA A 651 6.76 3.49 11.06
N ILE A 652 5.92 2.80 11.84
CA ILE A 652 5.12 1.67 11.37
C ILE A 652 3.66 1.79 11.83
N ASP A 653 2.74 1.67 10.88
CA ASP A 653 1.31 1.42 11.14
C ASP A 653 0.92 0.01 10.68
N ASN A 654 0.25 -0.71 11.57
CA ASN A 654 -0.42 -1.97 11.26
C ASN A 654 -1.94 -1.77 11.16
N ALA A 655 -2.44 -1.71 9.92
CA ALA A 655 -3.84 -1.43 9.62
C ALA A 655 -4.81 -2.53 10.08
N ALA A 656 -4.38 -3.79 10.03
CA ALA A 656 -5.22 -4.91 10.42
C ALA A 656 -5.53 -4.92 11.92
N SER A 657 -4.72 -4.22 12.74
CA SER A 657 -4.78 -4.27 14.20
C SER A 657 -4.71 -5.71 14.77
N LYS A 658 -4.15 -6.65 13.99
CA LYS A 658 -3.87 -8.04 14.36
C LYS A 658 -2.37 -8.19 14.63
N THR A 659 -2.00 -8.98 15.64
CA THR A 659 -0.65 -8.97 16.26
C THR A 659 0.47 -9.62 15.44
N PHE A 660 0.51 -9.49 14.12
CA PHE A 660 1.43 -10.24 13.23
C PHE A 660 2.57 -9.40 12.61
N VAL A 661 2.69 -8.12 12.99
CA VAL A 661 3.86 -7.30 12.66
C VAL A 661 4.85 -7.34 13.83
N ASN A 662 6.03 -7.90 13.59
CA ASN A 662 7.08 -8.07 14.59
C ASN A 662 8.25 -7.13 14.34
N VAL A 663 8.68 -6.42 15.38
CA VAL A 663 9.88 -5.58 15.37
C VAL A 663 10.81 -6.06 16.48
N ASN A 664 11.97 -6.60 16.11
CA ASN A 664 12.92 -7.22 17.03
C ASN A 664 14.29 -6.53 16.94
N ASN A 665 14.99 -6.38 18.06
CA ASN A 665 16.38 -5.89 18.11
C ASN A 665 16.57 -4.55 17.37
N SER A 666 15.58 -3.66 17.39
CA SER A 666 15.52 -2.51 16.47
C SER A 666 15.42 -1.18 17.22
N ILE A 667 15.77 -0.09 16.54
CA ILE A 667 15.73 1.27 17.08
C ILE A 667 14.67 2.09 16.33
N ALA A 668 13.80 2.80 17.06
CA ALA A 668 12.86 3.78 16.52
C ALA A 668 13.01 5.12 17.25
N TRP A 669 13.44 6.15 16.53
CA TRP A 669 13.82 7.44 17.11
C TRP A 669 13.52 8.61 16.19
N ALA A 670 13.17 9.78 16.72
CA ALA A 670 12.87 11.00 15.98
C ALA A 670 11.76 10.86 14.91
N ASN A 671 10.88 9.86 15.04
CA ASN A 671 9.73 9.72 14.15
C ASN A 671 8.59 10.61 14.63
N THR A 672 7.75 11.11 13.72
CA THR A 672 6.66 12.04 14.08
C THR A 672 5.31 11.60 13.51
N SER A 673 4.24 11.77 14.31
CA SER A 673 2.86 11.62 13.85
C SER A 673 1.86 12.33 14.75
N GLY A 674 0.59 12.44 14.33
CA GLY A 674 -0.48 12.97 15.17
C GLY A 674 -0.75 12.13 16.41
N SER A 675 -0.54 10.81 16.34
CA SER A 675 -0.54 9.89 17.49
C SER A 675 0.40 8.71 17.23
N ASN A 676 1.01 8.14 18.28
CA ASN A 676 1.94 7.00 18.15
C ASN A 676 3.11 7.25 17.16
N PRO A 677 4.03 8.18 17.46
CA PRO A 677 5.13 8.59 16.57
C PRO A 677 5.99 7.45 16.04
N ASN A 678 6.23 6.42 16.85
CA ASN A 678 7.01 5.26 16.43
C ASN A 678 6.12 4.17 15.86
N PHE A 679 5.36 3.48 16.70
CA PHE A 679 4.69 2.23 16.33
C PHE A 679 3.20 2.26 16.67
N TYR A 680 2.37 1.67 15.79
CA TYR A 680 0.94 1.45 16.03
C TYR A 680 0.55 -0.01 15.80
N ALA A 681 -0.02 -0.65 16.82
CA ALA A 681 -0.55 -2.04 16.81
C ALA A 681 0.44 -3.14 16.35
N ILE A 682 1.68 -3.12 16.83
CA ILE A 682 2.72 -4.13 16.49
C ILE A 682 3.24 -4.84 17.75
N GLN A 683 4.04 -5.89 17.56
CA GLN A 683 4.82 -6.50 18.65
C GLN A 683 6.27 -6.02 18.59
N ALA A 684 6.70 -5.24 19.59
CA ALA A 684 8.09 -4.81 19.74
C ALA A 684 8.80 -5.64 20.82
N LYS A 685 10.00 -6.15 20.51
CA LYS A 685 10.84 -6.94 21.43
C LYS A 685 12.28 -6.49 21.32
N ASN A 686 12.94 -6.25 22.45
CA ASN A 686 14.34 -5.81 22.47
C ASN A 686 14.53 -4.57 21.58
N CYS A 687 13.74 -3.53 21.84
CA CYS A 687 13.76 -2.32 21.01
C CYS A 687 14.12 -1.09 21.84
N LEU A 688 14.78 -0.14 21.19
CA LEU A 688 14.96 1.19 21.72
C LEU A 688 13.96 2.12 21.05
N VAL A 689 13.03 2.69 21.81
CA VAL A 689 11.88 3.44 21.28
C VAL A 689 11.72 4.76 22.02
N GLU A 690 11.80 5.86 21.27
CA GLU A 690 11.57 7.21 21.82
C GLU A 690 10.16 7.34 22.41
N GLY A 691 10.05 7.88 23.62
CA GLY A 691 8.78 7.95 24.36
C GLY A 691 8.26 6.59 24.86
N GLY A 692 8.97 5.49 24.60
CA GLY A 692 8.59 4.14 24.99
C GLY A 692 7.51 3.50 24.11
N TYR A 693 7.22 2.23 24.39
CA TYR A 693 6.15 1.47 23.73
C TYR A 693 5.73 0.27 24.59
N PRO A 694 4.45 -0.15 24.58
CA PRO A 694 4.02 -1.42 25.17
C PRO A 694 4.64 -2.62 24.42
N GLY A 695 5.77 -3.12 24.92
CA GLY A 695 6.51 -4.23 24.33
C GLY A 695 7.36 -4.98 25.35
N ILE A 696 8.18 -5.93 24.90
CA ILE A 696 9.08 -6.72 25.75
C ILE A 696 10.48 -6.13 25.66
N GLU A 697 11.11 -5.82 26.81
CA GLU A 697 12.47 -5.25 26.87
C GLU A 697 12.62 -3.99 26.01
N ILE A 698 11.79 -2.98 26.29
CA ILE A 698 11.82 -1.67 25.62
C ILE A 698 12.69 -0.70 26.40
N ILE A 699 13.67 -0.11 25.72
CA ILE A 699 14.58 0.90 26.25
C ILE A 699 14.14 2.28 25.74
N LEU A 700 14.07 3.27 26.62
CA LEU A 700 13.63 4.63 26.28
C LEU A 700 14.77 5.64 26.18
N ASN A 701 15.99 5.26 26.61
CA ASN A 701 17.15 6.13 26.58
C ASN A 701 17.61 6.40 25.15
N ASN A 702 18.14 7.60 24.89
CA ASN A 702 18.67 7.98 23.58
C ASN A 702 19.66 6.92 23.03
N PRO A 703 19.56 6.52 21.75
CA PRO A 703 20.45 5.52 21.16
C PRO A 703 21.90 5.99 21.03
N LEU A 704 22.18 7.28 21.21
CA LEU A 704 23.50 7.90 21.06
C LEU A 704 24.14 7.58 19.69
N PHE A 705 23.36 7.76 18.62
CA PHE A 705 23.90 7.76 17.27
C PHE A 705 24.97 8.85 17.13
N LEU A 706 26.05 8.57 16.40
CA LEU A 706 27.11 9.55 16.18
C LEU A 706 26.57 10.81 15.50
N ASN A 707 25.86 10.68 14.38
CA ASN A 707 25.30 11.83 13.67
C ASN A 707 24.11 11.46 12.79
N ALA A 708 22.98 11.12 13.40
CA ALA A 708 21.79 10.65 12.69
C ALA A 708 21.24 11.68 11.68
N GLU A 709 21.31 12.98 11.96
CA GLU A 709 20.95 14.06 11.01
C GLU A 709 21.84 14.09 9.77
N GLY A 710 23.10 13.67 9.92
CA GLY A 710 24.04 13.44 8.82
C GLY A 710 23.93 12.04 8.20
N ASN A 711 22.91 11.26 8.59
CA ASN A 711 22.71 9.86 8.24
C ASN A 711 23.82 8.88 8.70
N ASP A 712 24.47 9.18 9.83
CA ASP A 712 25.39 8.26 10.51
C ASP A 712 24.71 7.65 11.74
N PHE A 713 24.22 6.42 11.58
CA PHE A 713 23.51 5.67 12.61
C PHE A 713 24.42 4.73 13.41
N ARG A 714 25.75 4.86 13.29
CA ARG A 714 26.68 4.11 14.16
C ARG A 714 26.53 4.58 15.60
N LEU A 715 26.74 3.67 16.55
CA LEU A 715 26.51 3.92 17.97
C LEU A 715 27.76 4.47 18.65
N ASN A 716 27.58 5.38 19.59
CA ASN A 716 28.62 5.73 20.55
C ASN A 716 28.90 4.56 21.52
N ALA A 717 30.13 4.40 21.99
CA ALA A 717 30.55 3.38 22.96
C ALA A 717 29.75 3.33 24.26
N THR A 718 29.08 4.41 24.65
CA THR A 718 28.20 4.44 25.83
C THR A 718 26.73 4.25 25.49
N SER A 719 26.40 3.84 24.27
CA SER A 719 25.02 3.65 23.82
C SER A 719 24.32 2.54 24.62
N PRO A 720 23.06 2.75 25.03
CA PRO A 720 22.26 1.71 25.67
C PRO A 720 21.81 0.60 24.70
N ALA A 721 22.08 0.73 23.39
CA ALA A 721 21.77 -0.29 22.40
C ALA A 721 22.84 -1.40 22.31
N ILE A 722 24.03 -1.17 22.86
CA ILE A 722 25.15 -2.13 22.83
C ILE A 722 24.87 -3.30 23.77
N ASP A 723 25.06 -4.54 23.30
CA ASP A 723 24.83 -5.81 23.99
C ASP A 723 23.39 -5.96 24.57
N ALA A 724 22.44 -5.17 24.05
CA ALA A 724 21.09 -5.05 24.62
C ALA A 724 20.04 -5.89 23.89
N GLY A 725 20.34 -6.35 22.67
CA GLY A 725 19.43 -7.13 21.81
C GLY A 725 19.42 -8.63 22.13
N ASN A 726 18.43 -9.36 21.59
CA ASN A 726 18.29 -10.81 21.77
C ASN A 726 18.79 -11.57 20.54
N SER A 727 19.93 -12.24 20.67
CA SER A 727 20.55 -13.03 19.61
C SER A 727 19.71 -14.22 19.14
N SER A 728 18.74 -14.71 19.94
CA SER A 728 17.84 -15.80 19.52
C SER A 728 16.78 -15.37 18.51
N LEU A 729 16.63 -14.05 18.28
CA LEU A 729 15.68 -13.49 17.32
C LEU A 729 16.34 -13.18 15.97
N LEU A 730 17.64 -13.46 15.80
CA LEU A 730 18.33 -13.27 14.53
C LEU A 730 17.85 -14.28 13.48
N PRO A 731 17.64 -13.84 12.22
CA PRO A 731 17.31 -14.76 11.14
C PRO A 731 18.48 -15.71 10.83
N GLU A 732 18.16 -16.87 10.27
CA GLU A 732 19.17 -17.84 9.86
C GLU A 732 20.11 -17.23 8.81
N GLY A 733 21.42 -17.35 9.03
CA GLY A 733 22.44 -16.76 8.14
C GLY A 733 22.79 -15.30 8.41
N ALA A 734 22.31 -14.69 9.50
CA ALA A 734 22.71 -13.35 9.95
C ALA A 734 24.17 -13.31 10.47
N LEU A 735 25.14 -13.28 9.55
CA LEU A 735 26.57 -13.35 9.89
C LEU A 735 27.21 -11.98 10.17
N THR A 736 26.74 -10.93 9.51
CA THR A 736 27.36 -9.60 9.56
C THR A 736 26.35 -8.50 9.86
N ASP A 737 26.85 -7.39 10.40
CA ASP A 737 26.14 -6.12 10.55
C ASP A 737 26.16 -5.31 9.23
N PHE A 738 25.65 -4.08 9.27
CA PHE A 738 25.51 -3.23 8.08
C PHE A 738 26.85 -2.75 7.51
N SER A 739 27.91 -2.75 8.33
CA SER A 739 29.27 -2.41 7.90
C SER A 739 30.06 -3.61 7.37
N GLY A 740 29.50 -4.82 7.47
CA GLY A 740 30.18 -6.08 7.14
C GLY A 740 30.97 -6.68 8.30
N ALA A 741 30.92 -6.08 9.49
CA ALA A 741 31.53 -6.64 10.70
C ALA A 741 30.71 -7.82 11.25
N PRO A 742 31.28 -8.74 12.06
CA PRO A 742 30.51 -9.85 12.64
C PRO A 742 29.29 -9.36 13.42
N ARG A 743 28.12 -10.02 13.23
CA ARG A 743 26.83 -9.60 13.84
C ARG A 743 26.74 -9.81 15.36
N ILE A 744 27.68 -10.53 15.97
CA ILE A 744 27.76 -10.67 17.43
C ILE A 744 29.23 -10.46 17.80
N GLN A 745 29.54 -9.30 18.36
CA GLN A 745 30.91 -8.98 18.81
C GLN A 745 31.08 -9.10 20.32
N GLY A 746 30.01 -8.82 21.07
CA GLY A 746 29.95 -8.93 22.52
C GLY A 746 29.33 -10.23 23.01
N THR A 747 28.56 -10.12 24.08
CA THR A 747 27.82 -11.25 24.67
C THR A 747 26.47 -11.48 24.00
N ARG A 748 25.89 -10.42 23.44
CA ARG A 748 24.60 -10.41 22.76
C ARG A 748 24.71 -9.57 21.49
N VAL A 749 23.67 -9.62 20.66
CA VAL A 749 23.54 -8.71 19.51
C VAL A 749 23.19 -7.31 19.99
N ASP A 750 23.71 -6.29 19.35
CA ASP A 750 23.31 -4.90 19.55
C ASP A 750 21.92 -4.64 18.94
N MET A 751 21.19 -3.67 19.47
CA MET A 751 19.97 -3.19 18.83
C MET A 751 20.31 -2.28 17.63
N GLY A 752 19.58 -2.43 16.53
CA GLY A 752 19.81 -1.68 15.29
C GLY A 752 20.76 -2.38 14.31
N VAL A 753 21.26 -1.63 13.34
CA VAL A 753 21.94 -2.16 12.14
C VAL A 753 23.46 -2.32 12.31
N PHE A 754 24.07 -1.72 13.32
CA PHE A 754 25.52 -1.80 13.58
C PHE A 754 25.81 -2.61 14.85
N GLU A 755 26.99 -3.22 14.89
CA GLU A 755 27.57 -3.84 16.09
C GLU A 755 28.77 -3.04 16.60
N GLY A 756 28.91 -3.02 17.92
CA GLY A 756 29.96 -2.30 18.61
C GLY A 756 29.71 -0.81 18.69
N GLY A 757 30.31 -0.21 19.72
CA GLY A 757 30.26 1.23 19.92
C GLY A 757 31.57 1.92 19.59
N ILE A 758 31.45 3.12 19.03
CA ILE A 758 32.58 3.97 18.66
C ILE A 758 32.91 4.89 19.84
N VAL A 759 34.16 4.83 20.32
CA VAL A 759 34.67 5.78 21.31
C VAL A 759 34.82 7.14 20.65
N ALA A 760 34.17 8.15 21.23
CA ALA A 760 34.18 9.54 20.78
C ALA A 760 34.60 10.45 21.95
N PRO A 761 35.11 11.68 21.67
CA PRO A 761 35.29 12.68 22.72
C PRO A 761 33.95 13.02 23.37
N SER A 762 33.99 13.51 24.61
CA SER A 762 32.81 13.86 25.41
C SER A 762 32.89 15.30 25.93
N PRO A 763 31.80 16.10 25.84
CA PRO A 763 31.70 17.41 26.48
C PRO A 763 32.01 17.31 27.98
N ALA A 764 32.92 18.16 28.47
CA ALA A 764 33.35 18.18 29.87
C ALA A 764 33.00 19.50 30.58
N SER A 765 33.16 20.64 29.91
CA SER A 765 32.82 21.96 30.45
C SER A 765 32.44 22.91 29.30
N PRO A 766 31.40 23.75 29.41
CA PRO A 766 30.36 23.68 30.43
C PRO A 766 29.66 22.31 30.44
N ALA A 767 29.31 21.83 31.62
CA ALA A 767 28.57 20.59 31.81
C ALA A 767 27.16 20.70 31.21
N ASN A 768 26.53 19.55 30.94
CA ASN A 768 25.18 19.55 30.40
C ASN A 768 24.19 20.19 31.39
N ASN A 769 23.41 21.14 30.90
CA ASN A 769 22.53 22.06 31.62
C ASN A 769 23.24 22.94 32.67
N GLU A 770 24.56 23.16 32.54
CA GLU A 770 25.26 24.13 33.39
C GLU A 770 24.69 25.54 33.17
N VAL A 771 24.51 26.27 34.28
CA VAL A 771 24.08 27.66 34.28
C VAL A 771 25.28 28.54 34.58
N ILE A 772 25.64 29.41 33.64
CA ILE A 772 26.77 30.33 33.76
C ILE A 772 26.26 31.71 34.15
N SER A 773 26.80 32.25 35.24
CA SER A 773 26.51 33.58 35.76
C SER A 773 27.75 34.20 36.39
N PRO A 774 28.01 35.52 36.24
CA PRO A 774 27.29 36.48 35.38
C PRO A 774 27.55 36.22 33.88
N ILE A 775 26.95 37.02 33.00
CA ILE A 775 27.13 36.92 31.54
C ILE A 775 28.64 36.98 31.21
N PRO A 776 29.24 35.93 30.62
CA PRO A 776 30.66 35.89 30.31
C PRO A 776 30.98 36.57 28.98
N ASP A 777 32.17 37.17 28.85
CA ASP A 777 32.69 37.66 27.56
C ASP A 777 33.00 36.49 26.61
N GLU A 778 33.55 35.40 27.17
CA GLU A 778 33.95 34.18 26.47
C GLU A 778 33.64 32.94 27.31
N VAL A 779 33.30 31.83 26.65
CA VAL A 779 33.11 30.52 27.27
C VAL A 779 34.08 29.53 26.62
N GLU A 780 34.88 28.86 27.44
CA GLU A 780 35.78 27.80 26.99
C GLU A 780 35.05 26.46 26.99
N LEU A 781 34.82 25.90 25.80
CA LEU A 781 34.28 24.57 25.61
C LEU A 781 35.43 23.56 25.75
N ARG A 782 35.41 22.74 26.79
CA ARG A 782 36.41 21.69 27.06
C ARG A 782 35.79 20.32 26.88
N TRP A 783 36.50 19.42 26.22
CA TRP A 783 36.09 18.02 26.08
C TRP A 783 37.18 17.09 26.58
N GLN A 784 36.80 15.84 26.83
CA GLN A 784 37.70 14.81 27.33
C GLN A 784 37.44 13.48 26.66
N TRP A 785 38.45 12.62 26.70
CA TRP A 785 38.34 11.22 26.29
C TRP A 785 38.14 10.33 27.54
N PRO A 786 37.41 9.21 27.42
CA PRO A 786 37.31 8.22 28.50
C PRO A 786 38.66 7.58 28.91
N GLY A 787 39.71 7.75 28.09
CA GLY A 787 41.08 7.31 28.33
C GLY A 787 42.06 8.17 27.51
N ASP A 788 43.17 7.59 27.06
CA ASP A 788 44.12 8.29 26.19
C ASP A 788 43.47 8.64 24.83
N THR A 789 43.86 9.79 24.26
CA THR A 789 43.42 10.19 22.92
C THR A 789 43.85 9.13 21.88
N PRO A 790 42.93 8.62 21.05
CA PRO A 790 43.28 7.62 20.05
C PRO A 790 44.35 8.13 19.07
N ALA A 791 45.36 7.30 18.80
CA ALA A 791 46.51 7.69 17.98
C ALA A 791 46.17 8.06 16.52
N ASN A 792 44.97 7.66 16.05
CA ASN A 792 44.48 7.92 14.70
C ASN A 792 43.67 9.23 14.58
N VAL A 793 43.50 10.01 15.66
CA VAL A 793 42.88 11.34 15.60
C VAL A 793 43.79 12.32 14.87
N LEU A 794 43.23 13.03 13.89
CA LEU A 794 43.91 14.02 13.07
C LEU A 794 43.61 15.45 13.52
N SER A 795 42.35 15.74 13.87
CA SER A 795 41.87 17.06 14.32
C SER A 795 40.52 16.93 15.01
N TYR A 796 40.04 18.04 15.61
CA TYR A 796 38.67 18.14 16.13
C TYR A 796 37.81 19.12 15.33
N ILE A 797 36.50 18.92 15.44
CA ILE A 797 35.44 19.82 15.00
C ILE A 797 34.60 20.17 16.22
N VAL A 798 34.30 21.45 16.43
CA VAL A 798 33.30 21.89 17.40
C VAL A 798 32.11 22.44 16.64
N GLU A 799 30.92 21.97 16.98
CA GLU A 799 29.65 22.50 16.49
C GLU A 799 28.89 23.11 17.65
N TYR A 800 28.37 24.32 17.47
CA TYR A 800 27.49 24.94 18.46
C TYR A 800 26.37 25.75 17.80
N SER A 801 25.27 25.89 18.52
CA SER A 801 24.09 26.68 18.16
C SER A 801 23.68 27.49 19.38
N VAL A 802 23.35 28.77 19.17
CA VAL A 802 22.84 29.68 20.19
C VAL A 802 21.37 29.92 19.90
N ASN A 803 20.50 29.68 20.88
CA ASN A 803 19.05 29.82 20.80
C ASN A 803 18.44 29.10 19.58
N ASP A 804 18.93 27.89 19.28
CA ASP A 804 18.52 27.07 18.13
C ASP A 804 18.70 27.75 16.76
N ALA A 805 19.61 28.72 16.68
CA ALA A 805 20.07 29.26 15.39
C ALA A 805 20.86 28.21 14.58
N SER A 806 21.19 28.55 13.33
CA SER A 806 22.02 27.70 12.47
C SER A 806 23.32 27.28 13.16
N VAL A 807 23.64 25.98 13.07
CA VAL A 807 24.87 25.42 13.65
C VAL A 807 26.10 26.12 13.07
N THR A 808 26.93 26.66 13.96
CA THR A 808 28.26 27.17 13.65
C THR A 808 29.27 26.05 13.82
N THR A 809 30.12 25.84 12.81
CA THR A 809 31.13 24.77 12.81
C THR A 809 32.54 25.35 12.82
N ILE A 810 33.31 25.03 13.85
CA ILE A 810 34.75 25.30 13.95
C ILE A 810 35.48 24.01 13.58
N LYS A 811 36.31 24.05 12.53
CA LYS A 811 37.02 22.89 11.99
C LYS A 811 38.52 23.01 12.22
N ASP A 812 39.22 21.90 11.94
CA ASP A 812 40.69 21.84 11.93
C ASP A 812 41.33 22.29 13.25
N ILE A 813 40.63 22.03 14.37
CA ILE A 813 41.16 22.25 15.71
C ILE A 813 42.27 21.22 15.92
N ASP A 814 43.46 21.68 16.33
CA ASP A 814 44.63 20.84 16.52
C ASP A 814 44.32 19.67 17.48
N LYS A 815 44.77 18.47 17.12
CA LYS A 815 44.54 17.23 17.90
C LYS A 815 45.14 17.28 19.32
N GLU A 816 46.11 18.17 19.56
CA GLU A 816 46.71 18.38 20.89
C GLU A 816 45.83 19.30 21.78
N LEU A 817 44.80 19.93 21.23
CA LEU A 817 43.85 20.77 21.98
C LEU A 817 42.63 19.96 22.43
N LEU A 818 42.25 20.15 23.68
CA LEU A 818 41.01 19.61 24.27
C LEU A 818 40.03 20.72 24.67
N SER A 819 40.21 21.91 24.10
CA SER A 819 39.32 23.03 24.32
C SER A 819 39.22 23.97 23.13
N GLN A 820 38.13 24.72 23.08
CA GLN A 820 37.85 25.76 22.10
C GLN A 820 37.02 26.87 22.76
N THR A 821 37.49 28.11 22.64
CA THR A 821 36.76 29.28 23.15
C THR A 821 35.76 29.80 22.13
N ILE A 822 34.58 30.18 22.59
CA ILE A 822 33.53 30.88 21.84
C ILE A 822 33.07 32.12 22.62
N SER A 823 32.51 33.10 21.92
CA SER A 823 32.17 34.42 22.48
C SER A 823 30.88 34.99 21.88
N GLY A 824 30.40 36.10 22.44
CA GLY A 824 29.24 36.85 21.92
C GLY A 824 27.90 36.42 22.51
N PHE A 825 27.88 36.09 23.80
CA PHE A 825 26.66 35.68 24.51
C PHE A 825 25.89 36.86 25.10
N ASN A 826 24.59 36.68 25.21
CA ASN A 826 23.64 37.58 25.86
C ASN A 826 22.99 36.90 27.07
N ALA A 827 22.34 37.71 27.91
CA ALA A 827 21.44 37.23 28.93
C ALA A 827 20.35 36.31 28.35
N ALA A 828 20.10 35.18 29.02
CA ALA A 828 19.14 34.14 28.66
C ALA A 828 19.49 33.29 27.42
N ASP A 829 20.72 33.39 26.89
CA ASP A 829 21.14 32.53 25.79
C ASP A 829 21.21 31.05 26.22
N MET A 830 20.61 30.17 25.41
CA MET A 830 20.82 28.73 25.45
C MET A 830 21.85 28.35 24.39
N VAL A 831 22.89 27.62 24.77
CA VAL A 831 23.95 27.18 23.86
C VAL A 831 23.99 25.66 23.81
N LYS A 832 23.67 25.09 22.64
CA LYS A 832 23.88 23.66 22.35
C LYS A 832 25.23 23.50 21.70
N TRP A 833 26.05 22.56 22.16
CA TRP A 833 27.36 22.30 21.58
C TRP A 833 27.74 20.83 21.58
N ARG A 834 28.60 20.43 20.65
CA ARG A 834 29.20 19.09 20.58
C ARG A 834 30.58 19.15 19.95
N VAL A 835 31.36 18.09 20.14
CA VAL A 835 32.69 17.93 19.55
C VAL A 835 32.75 16.66 18.71
N ALA A 836 33.49 16.67 17.61
CA ALA A 836 33.80 15.48 16.83
C ALA A 836 35.31 15.31 16.68
N ALA A 837 35.79 14.08 16.79
CA ALA A 837 37.14 13.73 16.36
C ALA A 837 37.13 13.33 14.88
N VAL A 838 38.07 13.88 14.10
CA VAL A 838 38.33 13.46 12.71
C VAL A 838 39.47 12.46 12.71
N THR A 839 39.28 11.28 12.13
CA THR A 839 40.28 10.21 12.14
C THR A 839 40.97 10.01 10.79
N GLY A 840 42.00 9.14 10.73
CA GLY A 840 42.79 8.81 9.54
C GLY A 840 42.00 8.41 8.27
N LEU A 841 40.74 7.98 8.41
CA LEU A 841 39.83 7.66 7.30
C LEU A 841 38.87 8.81 6.95
N VAL A 842 39.09 10.01 7.52
CA VAL A 842 38.19 11.18 7.45
C VAL A 842 36.82 10.91 8.08
N GLU A 843 36.70 9.83 8.85
CA GLU A 843 35.51 9.55 9.64
C GLU A 843 35.40 10.54 10.80
N LYS A 844 34.15 10.87 11.17
CA LYS A 844 33.85 11.82 12.23
C LYS A 844 33.16 11.10 13.39
N HIS A 845 33.78 11.13 14.56
CA HIS A 845 33.24 10.53 15.78
C HIS A 845 32.68 11.65 16.64
N TYR A 846 31.40 11.96 16.42
CA TYR A 846 30.70 13.03 17.14
C TYR A 846 30.31 12.58 18.55
N SER A 847 30.44 13.51 19.49
CA SER A 847 29.81 13.41 20.80
C SER A 847 28.30 13.67 20.70
N PRO A 848 27.52 13.23 21.71
CA PRO A 848 26.19 13.78 21.92
C PRO A 848 26.24 15.30 22.08
N TRP A 849 25.11 15.95 21.81
CA TRP A 849 24.91 17.36 22.13
C TRP A 849 24.87 17.57 23.65
N SER A 850 25.54 18.64 24.11
CA SER A 850 25.46 19.17 25.47
C SER A 850 24.87 20.57 25.41
N VAL A 851 24.10 20.94 26.42
CA VAL A 851 23.47 22.27 26.53
C VAL A 851 24.06 23.02 27.72
N PHE A 852 24.21 24.33 27.64
CA PHE A 852 24.41 25.20 28.80
C PHE A 852 23.66 26.51 28.60
N HIS A 853 23.41 27.22 29.70
CA HIS A 853 22.59 28.43 29.71
C HIS A 853 23.37 29.61 30.30
N ILE A 854 23.17 30.79 29.73
CA ILE A 854 23.71 32.06 30.24
C ILE A 854 22.59 32.81 30.95
N VAL A 855 22.68 33.01 32.27
CA VAL A 855 21.63 33.72 33.04
C VAL A 855 22.00 35.16 33.33
N ARG A 856 20.98 35.97 33.66
CA ARG A 856 21.11 37.41 33.94
C ARG A 856 21.92 37.74 35.19
N GLY A 857 21.98 36.82 36.15
CA GLY A 857 22.71 36.99 37.42
C GLY A 857 22.00 37.82 38.49
N GLU A 858 20.85 38.42 38.17
CA GLU A 858 19.95 39.12 39.09
C GLU A 858 18.51 38.67 38.81
N PRO A 859 17.62 38.65 39.83
CA PRO A 859 16.22 38.27 39.63
C PRO A 859 15.47 39.31 38.79
N ILE A 860 14.42 38.86 38.10
CA ILE A 860 13.43 39.73 37.48
C ILE A 860 12.42 40.14 38.55
N TYR A 861 12.34 41.43 38.84
CA TYR A 861 11.46 41.98 39.86
C TYR A 861 10.06 42.23 39.28
N VAL A 862 9.02 41.69 39.92
CA VAL A 862 7.66 41.62 39.36
C VAL A 862 6.62 42.26 40.28
N LYS A 863 5.84 43.21 39.77
CA LYS A 863 4.74 43.89 40.48
C LYS A 863 3.44 43.85 39.66
N SER A 864 2.31 43.67 40.35
CA SER A 864 1.02 43.64 39.67
C SER A 864 0.73 44.97 38.97
N GLY A 865 0.36 44.90 37.69
CA GLY A 865 0.04 46.05 36.85
C GLY A 865 1.22 46.98 36.54
N ALA A 866 2.46 46.57 36.83
CA ALA A 866 3.65 47.34 36.49
C ALA A 866 3.99 47.22 34.99
N SER A 867 4.77 48.15 34.46
CA SER A 867 5.14 48.18 33.04
C SER A 867 6.65 48.41 32.83
N GLY A 868 7.46 48.21 33.87
CA GLY A 868 8.90 48.36 33.82
C GLY A 868 9.58 47.14 33.19
N SER A 869 10.91 47.16 33.13
CA SER A 869 11.70 46.09 32.51
C SER A 869 12.07 44.93 33.45
N GLY A 870 11.74 45.05 34.73
CA GLY A 870 12.02 44.04 35.76
C GLY A 870 13.45 44.08 36.32
N THR A 871 14.23 45.14 36.06
CA THR A 871 15.64 45.25 36.50
C THR A 871 15.82 45.63 37.97
N SER A 872 14.76 46.13 38.61
CA SER A 872 14.73 46.45 40.05
C SER A 872 13.29 46.54 40.54
N TRP A 873 13.07 46.58 41.86
CA TRP A 873 11.75 46.83 42.43
C TRP A 873 11.11 48.15 41.98
N ALA A 874 11.90 49.18 41.65
CA ALA A 874 11.39 50.47 41.16
C ALA A 874 10.98 50.42 39.69
N ASP A 875 11.61 49.54 38.91
CA ASP A 875 11.36 49.31 37.49
C ASP A 875 10.80 47.90 37.26
N ALA A 876 9.88 47.46 38.13
CA ALA A 876 9.34 46.11 38.08
C ALA A 876 8.48 45.89 36.82
N ALA A 877 8.51 44.68 36.28
CA ALA A 877 7.64 44.25 35.18
C ALA A 877 6.32 43.67 35.70
N ASP A 878 5.29 43.60 34.85
CA ASP A 878 4.17 42.69 35.10
C ASP A 878 4.61 41.22 34.88
N LEU A 879 3.85 40.27 35.43
CA LEU A 879 4.20 38.86 35.39
C LEU A 879 4.18 38.26 33.97
N GLN A 880 3.26 38.70 33.10
CA GLN A 880 3.19 38.17 31.75
C GLN A 880 4.42 38.59 30.94
N SER A 881 4.80 39.87 31.02
CA SER A 881 6.03 40.38 30.39
C SER A 881 7.27 39.75 31.00
N ALA A 882 7.31 39.55 32.33
CA ALA A 882 8.43 38.90 33.00
C ALA A 882 8.65 37.45 32.53
N LEU A 883 7.59 36.67 32.39
CA LEU A 883 7.64 35.30 31.87
C LEU A 883 8.09 35.24 30.40
N GLN A 884 7.70 36.21 29.58
CA GLN A 884 8.18 36.32 28.19
C GLN A 884 9.67 36.67 28.11
N MET A 885 10.20 37.38 29.10
CA MET A 885 11.62 37.75 29.16
C MET A 885 12.49 36.66 29.78
N ALA A 886 11.93 35.77 30.59
CA ALA A 886 12.69 34.83 31.41
C ALA A 886 13.22 33.64 30.59
N GLY A 887 14.47 33.27 30.86
CA GLY A 887 15.12 32.06 30.35
C GLY A 887 15.30 30.98 31.41
N PHE A 888 15.82 29.82 30.99
CA PHE A 888 16.18 28.74 31.90
C PHE A 888 17.14 29.22 32.99
N GLY A 889 16.79 29.01 34.26
CA GLY A 889 17.58 29.39 35.41
C GLY A 889 17.25 30.77 36.00
N ASP A 890 16.48 31.62 35.29
CA ASP A 890 16.08 32.93 35.81
C ASP A 890 15.10 32.80 37.00
N GLU A 891 15.25 33.72 37.96
CA GLU A 891 14.36 33.88 39.10
C GLU A 891 13.44 35.07 38.91
N LEU A 892 12.14 34.89 39.16
CA LEU A 892 11.16 35.97 39.20
C LEU A 892 10.72 36.17 40.65
N TRP A 893 10.93 37.38 41.17
CA TRP A 893 10.55 37.76 42.53
C TRP A 893 9.28 38.60 42.49
N LEU A 894 8.18 38.00 42.93
CA LEU A 894 6.84 38.59 42.86
C LEU A 894 6.49 39.28 44.17
N ALA A 895 6.25 40.59 44.11
CA ALA A 895 5.75 41.37 45.22
C ALA A 895 4.34 40.92 45.65
N ALA A 896 3.92 41.33 46.84
CA ALA A 896 2.55 41.17 47.32
C ALA A 896 1.57 41.85 46.35
N GLY A 897 0.50 41.16 46.00
CA GLY A 897 -0.49 41.65 45.05
C GLY A 897 -1.23 40.53 44.32
N VAL A 898 -2.24 40.93 43.55
CA VAL A 898 -3.06 40.04 42.72
C VAL A 898 -2.63 40.18 41.26
N TYR A 899 -2.21 39.08 40.64
CA TYR A 899 -1.74 39.01 39.26
C TYR A 899 -2.76 38.22 38.45
N LYS A 900 -3.17 38.78 37.30
CA LYS A 900 -4.15 38.19 36.40
C LYS A 900 -3.48 37.84 35.07
N PRO A 901 -3.77 36.68 34.44
CA PRO A 901 -3.17 36.29 33.17
C PRO A 901 -3.39 37.30 32.03
N THR A 902 -4.54 37.98 32.05
CA THR A 902 -4.88 39.01 31.07
C THR A 902 -5.72 40.12 31.70
N ALA A 903 -5.72 41.28 31.05
CA ALA A 903 -6.65 42.38 31.31
C ALA A 903 -7.90 42.34 30.40
N THR A 904 -7.96 41.38 29.46
CA THR A 904 -9.10 41.13 28.59
C THR A 904 -10.01 40.05 29.17
N SER A 905 -11.15 39.77 28.51
CA SER A 905 -12.03 38.65 28.83
C SER A 905 -11.65 37.34 28.14
N ASP A 906 -10.40 37.22 27.64
CA ASP A 906 -9.95 36.01 26.96
C ASP A 906 -9.49 34.96 27.97
N ARG A 907 -10.34 33.96 28.18
CA ARG A 907 -10.14 32.89 29.17
C ARG A 907 -9.04 31.90 28.80
N THR A 908 -8.59 31.90 27.55
CA THR A 908 -7.54 30.98 27.06
C THR A 908 -6.13 31.44 27.43
N ILE A 909 -5.98 32.68 27.91
CA ILE A 909 -4.69 33.22 28.32
C ILE A 909 -4.37 32.77 29.76
N SER A 910 -3.20 32.16 29.92
CA SER A 910 -2.63 31.71 31.20
C SER A 910 -1.19 32.25 31.38
N PHE A 911 -0.67 32.10 32.60
CA PHE A 911 0.77 32.26 32.84
C PHE A 911 1.51 31.01 32.37
N VAL A 912 2.15 31.10 31.21
CA VAL A 912 2.95 30.00 30.64
C VAL A 912 4.34 30.02 31.26
N VAL A 913 4.74 28.93 31.91
CA VAL A 913 6.05 28.80 32.56
C VAL A 913 6.89 27.77 31.82
N ALA A 914 8.02 28.21 31.26
CA ALA A 914 8.97 27.35 30.56
C ALA A 914 9.92 26.60 31.52
N ASP A 915 10.71 25.66 30.97
CA ASP A 915 11.69 24.89 31.73
C ASP A 915 12.74 25.78 32.42
N GLY A 916 13.08 25.44 33.66
CA GLY A 916 14.10 26.10 34.47
C GLY A 916 13.72 27.44 35.08
N ILE A 917 12.54 28.01 34.80
CA ILE A 917 12.08 29.28 35.40
C ILE A 917 11.66 29.06 36.86
N LYS A 918 12.05 30.00 37.75
CA LYS A 918 11.73 29.94 39.18
C LYS A 918 10.84 31.11 39.59
N LEU A 919 9.62 30.84 40.04
CA LEU A 919 8.67 31.83 40.55
C LEU A 919 8.67 31.84 42.08
N TYR A 920 9.00 32.98 42.67
CA TYR A 920 9.01 33.17 44.12
C TYR A 920 8.03 34.28 44.55
N GLY A 921 7.07 33.94 45.39
CA GLY A 921 6.20 34.91 46.08
C GLY A 921 6.63 35.20 47.51
N GLY A 922 5.99 36.19 48.13
CA GLY A 922 6.24 36.59 49.52
C GLY A 922 7.04 37.88 49.71
N PHE A 923 7.24 38.67 48.65
CA PHE A 923 8.04 39.90 48.72
C PHE A 923 7.19 41.14 49.00
N SER A 924 7.70 42.06 49.79
CA SER A 924 7.12 43.40 50.02
C SER A 924 7.49 44.39 48.92
N GLY A 925 8.54 44.09 48.14
CA GLY A 925 9.02 44.90 47.03
C GLY A 925 10.19 45.82 47.39
N SER A 926 11.01 45.40 48.37
CA SER A 926 12.24 46.10 48.79
C SER A 926 13.41 45.19 49.11
N GLU A 927 13.21 43.87 49.00
CA GLU A 927 14.17 42.85 49.38
C GLU A 927 15.38 42.80 48.45
N THR A 928 16.54 42.45 49.02
CA THR A 928 17.81 42.28 48.29
C THR A 928 18.30 40.84 48.26
N SER A 929 17.63 39.92 48.98
CA SER A 929 17.95 38.49 49.00
C SER A 929 16.68 37.64 49.09
N LEU A 930 16.74 36.41 48.57
CA LEU A 930 15.59 35.48 48.53
C LEU A 930 15.06 35.14 49.93
N ASP A 931 15.92 35.10 50.94
CA ASP A 931 15.58 34.72 52.32
C ASP A 931 14.84 35.81 53.11
N GLU A 932 14.79 37.05 52.59
CA GLU A 932 14.06 38.16 53.22
C GLU A 932 12.53 38.07 53.05
N ARG A 933 12.04 37.20 52.15
CA ARG A 933 10.61 37.09 51.84
C ARG A 933 9.79 36.53 53.01
N ASN A 934 8.61 37.10 53.22
CA ASN A 934 7.63 36.65 54.21
C ASN A 934 6.32 36.24 53.53
N ARG A 935 6.21 34.95 53.21
CA ARG A 935 5.07 34.35 52.48
C ARG A 935 3.71 34.50 53.19
N MET A 936 3.72 34.66 54.52
CA MET A 936 2.48 34.82 55.29
C MET A 936 2.00 36.28 55.35
N LEU A 937 2.93 37.24 55.29
CA LEU A 937 2.59 38.66 55.40
C LEU A 937 2.37 39.30 54.03
N ASN A 938 3.15 38.88 53.04
CA ASN A 938 3.20 39.46 51.71
C ASN A 938 2.55 38.50 50.70
N GLU A 939 1.23 38.40 50.72
CA GLU A 939 0.50 37.46 49.86
C GLU A 939 0.67 37.80 48.37
N THR A 940 1.17 36.84 47.60
CA THR A 940 1.27 36.91 46.13
C THR A 940 0.23 35.97 45.54
N VAL A 941 -0.82 36.55 44.95
CA VAL A 941 -1.98 35.83 44.42
C VAL A 941 -1.95 35.81 42.90
N LEU A 942 -1.93 34.64 42.28
CA LEU A 942 -2.23 34.44 40.88
C LEU A 942 -3.71 34.08 40.75
N SER A 943 -4.50 34.97 40.16
CA SER A 943 -5.96 34.86 40.13
C SER A 943 -6.48 34.66 38.71
N GLY A 944 -7.32 33.65 38.51
CA GLY A 944 -8.07 33.43 37.29
C GLY A 944 -9.23 34.41 37.10
N ASN A 945 -9.55 35.24 38.09
CA ASN A 945 -10.65 36.20 38.01
C ASN A 945 -10.29 37.38 37.08
N ILE A 946 -10.51 37.21 35.77
CA ILE A 946 -10.15 38.20 34.74
C ILE A 946 -11.30 39.15 34.37
N GLY A 947 -12.56 38.83 34.71
CA GLY A 947 -13.73 39.65 34.45
C GLY A 947 -14.46 40.15 35.70
N ASP A 948 -15.75 39.85 35.81
CA ASP A 948 -16.62 40.21 36.93
C ASP A 948 -16.29 39.34 38.16
N GLN A 949 -16.00 39.99 39.28
CA GLN A 949 -15.63 39.31 40.52
C GLN A 949 -16.71 38.32 41.01
N SER A 950 -17.96 38.49 40.60
CA SER A 950 -19.10 37.66 40.99
C SER A 950 -19.47 36.56 39.98
N ASP A 951 -18.82 36.51 38.81
CA ASP A 951 -19.12 35.55 37.75
C ASP A 951 -17.90 34.69 37.39
N ALA A 952 -17.80 33.49 37.96
CA ALA A 952 -16.70 32.58 37.66
C ALA A 952 -16.68 32.09 36.19
N SER A 953 -17.77 32.28 35.43
CA SER A 953 -17.83 31.84 34.03
C SER A 953 -16.99 32.69 33.08
N ASP A 954 -16.47 33.82 33.53
CA ASP A 954 -15.52 34.65 32.78
C ASP A 954 -14.06 34.50 33.24
N ASN A 955 -13.79 33.66 34.26
CA ASN A 955 -12.44 33.41 34.74
C ASN A 955 -11.59 32.62 33.73
N SER A 956 -10.26 32.80 33.75
CA SER A 956 -9.32 32.00 32.97
C SER A 956 -9.56 30.49 33.15
N TYR A 957 -9.43 29.72 32.07
CA TYR A 957 -9.53 28.27 32.12
C TYR A 957 -8.40 27.69 32.98
N HIS A 958 -7.16 28.09 32.72
CA HIS A 958 -5.99 27.75 33.52
C HIS A 958 -5.31 29.03 34.02
N ILE A 959 -4.88 29.05 35.28
CA ILE A 959 -4.06 30.16 35.79
C ILE A 959 -2.61 29.98 35.34
N ILE A 960 -2.10 28.76 35.43
CA ILE A 960 -0.74 28.40 35.02
C ILE A 960 -0.78 27.23 34.04
N THR A 961 0.01 27.32 32.96
CA THR A 961 0.22 26.23 32.02
C THR A 961 1.70 25.93 31.93
N ILE A 962 2.08 24.65 32.10
CA ILE A 962 3.46 24.18 31.94
C ILE A 962 3.44 22.97 31.01
N GLU A 963 3.90 23.20 29.79
CA GLU A 963 3.88 22.21 28.73
C GLU A 963 5.30 22.01 28.20
N GLY A 964 5.76 20.77 28.25
CA GLY A 964 6.97 20.32 27.58
C GLY A 964 6.64 19.41 26.40
N GLU A 965 7.69 18.94 25.76
CA GLU A 965 7.60 17.92 24.71
C GLU A 965 8.17 16.59 25.23
N ILE A 966 7.77 15.45 24.66
CA ILE A 966 8.35 14.14 25.03
C ILE A 966 9.88 14.17 24.92
N SER A 967 10.41 14.86 23.90
CA SER A 967 11.84 14.98 23.63
C SER A 967 12.53 16.07 24.45
N SER A 968 11.78 16.99 25.06
CA SER A 968 12.28 18.10 25.86
C SER A 968 11.27 18.45 26.98
N PRO A 969 11.12 17.56 27.98
CA PRO A 969 10.16 17.79 29.05
C PRO A 969 10.61 18.92 29.97
N VAL A 970 9.67 19.65 30.56
CA VAL A 970 9.97 20.63 31.61
C VAL A 970 10.45 19.88 32.85
N SER A 971 11.62 20.25 33.35
CA SER A 971 12.35 19.56 34.39
C SER A 971 12.00 20.07 35.80
N SER A 972 12.52 19.38 36.81
CA SER A 972 12.45 19.81 38.22
C SER A 972 13.30 21.04 38.55
N SER A 973 14.00 21.61 37.55
CA SER A 973 14.65 22.92 37.67
C SER A 973 13.64 24.07 37.67
N THR A 974 12.43 23.86 37.16
CA THR A 974 11.31 24.81 37.28
C THR A 974 10.74 24.77 38.70
N ILE A 975 10.68 25.93 39.36
CA ILE A 975 10.25 26.05 40.76
C ILE A 975 9.09 27.02 40.86
N ILE A 976 8.06 26.65 41.62
CA ILE A 976 6.99 27.57 42.05
C ILE A 976 6.94 27.54 43.58
N ASP A 977 7.22 28.67 44.23
CA ASP A 977 7.30 28.75 45.69
C ASP A 977 6.65 29.99 46.28
N GLY A 978 5.70 29.79 47.21
CA GLY A 978 5.15 30.86 48.02
C GLY A 978 4.04 31.65 47.35
N LEU A 979 3.27 31.01 46.46
CA LEU A 979 2.15 31.62 45.74
C LEU A 979 0.80 31.15 46.27
N ILE A 980 -0.23 31.96 46.05
CA ILE A 980 -1.64 31.57 46.14
C ILE A 980 -2.19 31.51 44.72
N ILE A 981 -2.82 30.40 44.32
CA ILE A 981 -3.34 30.14 42.98
C ILE A 981 -4.85 29.93 43.13
N GLU A 982 -5.65 30.87 42.62
CA GLU A 982 -7.10 30.90 42.89
C GLU A 982 -8.00 31.31 41.72
N GLY A 983 -9.23 30.79 41.72
CA GLY A 983 -10.28 31.25 40.82
C GLY A 983 -10.13 30.80 39.37
N GLY A 984 -9.37 29.74 39.09
CA GLY A 984 -9.37 29.12 37.75
C GLY A 984 -10.68 28.39 37.48
N TYR A 985 -11.20 28.45 36.27
CA TYR A 985 -12.51 27.87 35.93
C TYR A 985 -12.47 27.12 34.59
N ALA A 986 -11.88 25.92 34.59
CA ALA A 986 -11.72 25.06 33.41
C ALA A 986 -13.03 24.34 33.05
N SER A 987 -13.92 25.01 32.31
CA SER A 987 -15.29 24.55 32.06
C SER A 987 -15.59 24.20 30.58
N PHE A 988 -14.60 24.15 29.70
CA PHE A 988 -14.82 24.03 28.26
C PHE A 988 -14.22 22.76 27.66
N ALA A 989 -15.08 21.83 27.21
CA ALA A 989 -14.70 20.45 26.86
C ALA A 989 -13.89 20.26 25.56
N PHE A 990 -13.33 21.33 24.98
CA PHE A 990 -12.51 21.25 23.77
C PHE A 990 -11.06 21.68 24.09
N ASN A 991 -10.08 21.00 23.49
CA ASN A 991 -8.65 21.32 23.56
C ASN A 991 -7.97 21.25 24.95
N GLY A 992 -8.60 20.67 25.97
CA GLY A 992 -8.01 20.55 27.31
C GLY A 992 -8.39 21.66 28.28
N ASP A 993 -9.15 22.67 27.82
CA ASP A 993 -9.67 23.81 28.60
C ASP A 993 -10.71 23.41 29.68
N ASP A 994 -10.93 22.11 29.89
CA ASP A 994 -11.75 21.53 30.94
C ASP A 994 -10.94 20.85 32.07
N LEU A 995 -9.61 20.95 32.05
CA LEU A 995 -8.70 20.20 32.94
C LEU A 995 -7.75 21.13 33.70
N GLY A 996 -7.61 21.03 35.03
CA GLY A 996 -6.56 21.81 35.71
C GLY A 996 -6.85 23.31 35.79
N GLY A 997 -7.85 23.72 36.57
CA GLY A 997 -8.22 25.14 36.72
C GLY A 997 -7.08 26.00 37.28
N GLY A 998 -6.39 25.51 38.31
CA GLY A 998 -5.20 26.16 38.86
C GLY A 998 -3.97 26.01 37.96
N ILE A 999 -3.54 24.77 37.72
CA ILE A 999 -2.37 24.45 36.90
C ILE A 999 -2.61 23.24 35.97
N TYR A 1000 -2.18 23.38 34.72
CA TYR A 1000 -2.14 22.29 33.75
C TYR A 1000 -0.69 21.88 33.46
N LEU A 1001 -0.37 20.59 33.63
CA LEU A 1001 0.97 20.02 33.45
C LEU A 1001 0.96 18.91 32.39
N ASN A 1002 1.74 19.09 31.32
CA ASN A 1002 1.94 18.09 30.27
C ASN A 1002 3.43 17.95 29.93
N HIS A 1003 4.01 16.75 30.00
CA HIS A 1003 5.46 16.55 29.88
C HIS A 1003 6.29 17.49 30.79
N ALA A 1004 5.81 17.69 32.02
CA ALA A 1004 6.32 18.68 32.94
C ALA A 1004 6.45 18.16 34.38
N SER A 1005 7.64 18.33 34.97
CA SER A 1005 7.98 17.83 36.31
C SER A 1005 8.49 18.93 37.27
N PRO A 1006 7.79 20.07 37.41
CA PRO A 1006 8.22 21.16 38.28
C PRO A 1006 8.23 20.78 39.77
N VAL A 1007 8.96 21.57 40.57
CA VAL A 1007 8.88 21.54 42.03
C VAL A 1007 7.97 22.68 42.52
N ILE A 1008 6.84 22.33 43.12
CA ILE A 1008 5.86 23.27 43.64
C ILE A 1008 5.88 23.18 45.16
N THR A 1009 6.21 24.26 45.86
CA THR A 1009 6.38 24.24 47.32
C THR A 1009 5.81 25.46 48.03
N ASN A 1010 5.33 25.30 49.27
CA ASN A 1010 4.81 26.42 50.07
C ASN A 1010 3.70 27.21 49.36
N THR A 1011 2.89 26.53 48.55
CA THR A 1011 1.88 27.13 47.67
C THR A 1011 0.49 26.76 48.14
N VAL A 1012 -0.48 27.63 47.90
CA VAL A 1012 -1.90 27.39 48.19
C VAL A 1012 -2.67 27.35 46.87
N PHE A 1013 -3.42 26.28 46.62
CA PHE A 1013 -4.43 26.20 45.57
C PHE A 1013 -5.81 26.29 46.21
N ARG A 1014 -6.58 27.33 45.88
CA ARG A 1014 -7.93 27.51 46.43
C ARG A 1014 -8.98 27.97 45.44
N ASP A 1015 -10.23 27.62 45.69
CA ASP A 1015 -11.38 28.13 44.93
C ASP A 1015 -11.24 27.92 43.40
N ASN A 1016 -10.61 26.82 42.98
CA ASN A 1016 -10.48 26.47 41.57
C ASN A 1016 -11.54 25.45 41.15
N TYR A 1017 -11.93 25.51 39.88
CA TYR A 1017 -12.95 24.66 39.28
C TYR A 1017 -12.46 24.02 37.99
N ALA A 1018 -12.76 22.73 37.76
CA ALA A 1018 -12.50 22.06 36.49
C ALA A 1018 -13.46 20.88 36.22
N THR A 1019 -13.37 20.26 35.03
CA THR A 1019 -13.97 18.94 34.83
C THR A 1019 -13.18 17.84 35.52
N ASN A 1020 -11.84 17.89 35.49
CA ASN A 1020 -10.97 16.99 36.26
C ASN A 1020 -9.81 17.77 36.86
N GLY A 1021 -9.48 17.51 38.13
CA GLY A 1021 -8.30 18.09 38.79
C GLY A 1021 -8.38 19.60 38.88
N ALA A 1022 -9.25 20.15 39.74
CA ALA A 1022 -9.51 21.59 39.71
C ALA A 1022 -8.33 22.46 40.13
N ALA A 1023 -7.52 22.01 41.08
CA ALA A 1023 -6.24 22.63 41.39
C ALA A 1023 -5.17 22.27 40.36
N ALA A 1024 -5.02 20.98 40.01
CA ALA A 1024 -4.01 20.54 39.05
C ALA A 1024 -4.44 19.35 38.19
N TYR A 1025 -4.09 19.39 36.90
CA TYR A 1025 -4.17 18.24 36.00
C TYR A 1025 -2.79 17.85 35.49
N ILE A 1026 -2.43 16.57 35.63
CA ILE A 1026 -1.07 16.04 35.39
C ILE A 1026 -1.14 14.94 34.33
N THR A 1027 -0.50 15.18 33.18
CA THR A 1027 -0.49 14.27 32.02
C THR A 1027 0.86 14.20 31.32
N GLY A 1028 1.00 13.31 30.34
CA GLY A 1028 2.14 13.25 29.44
C GLY A 1028 3.47 12.95 30.15
N ASN A 1029 3.68 11.74 30.66
CA ASN A 1029 4.95 11.34 31.31
C ASN A 1029 5.52 12.35 32.34
N SER A 1030 4.64 13.14 32.97
CA SER A 1030 4.98 14.11 34.00
C SER A 1030 5.28 13.43 35.32
N ASN A 1031 6.17 14.02 36.12
CA ASN A 1031 6.47 13.61 37.50
C ASN A 1031 6.76 14.82 38.43
N PRO A 1032 5.79 15.75 38.60
CA PRO A 1032 5.96 16.91 39.47
C PRO A 1032 6.06 16.53 40.95
N ARG A 1033 6.67 17.44 41.73
CA ARG A 1033 6.80 17.32 43.18
C ARG A 1033 6.04 18.44 43.87
N PHE A 1034 5.11 18.10 44.76
CA PHE A 1034 4.37 19.05 45.59
C PHE A 1034 4.80 18.91 47.06
N GLY A 1035 5.42 19.95 47.63
CA GLY A 1035 5.93 19.95 49.00
C GLY A 1035 5.34 21.07 49.85
N ASN A 1036 4.77 20.79 51.02
CA ASN A 1036 4.16 21.83 51.88
C ASN A 1036 3.07 22.64 51.13
N VAL A 1037 2.19 21.96 50.40
CA VAL A 1037 1.14 22.60 49.59
C VAL A 1037 -0.22 22.46 50.27
N ILE A 1038 -1.04 23.50 50.19
CA ILE A 1038 -2.43 23.49 50.69
C ILE A 1038 -3.38 23.47 49.49
N PHE A 1039 -4.23 22.46 49.40
CA PHE A 1039 -5.32 22.34 48.44
C PHE A 1039 -6.64 22.51 49.20
N VAL A 1040 -7.31 23.64 49.00
CA VAL A 1040 -8.52 23.99 49.76
C VAL A 1040 -9.66 24.45 48.87
N ASP A 1041 -10.88 23.97 49.11
CA ASP A 1041 -12.10 24.44 48.43
C ASP A 1041 -12.00 24.36 46.88
N ASN A 1042 -11.37 23.31 46.34
CA ASN A 1042 -11.32 23.07 44.89
C ASN A 1042 -12.40 22.07 44.46
N GLU A 1043 -13.07 22.33 43.32
CA GLU A 1043 -14.25 21.59 42.87
C GLU A 1043 -14.08 21.01 41.45
N SER A 1044 -14.32 19.72 41.28
CA SER A 1044 -14.33 19.06 39.97
C SER A 1044 -15.67 18.38 39.60
N LEU A 1045 -16.08 18.49 38.33
CA LEU A 1045 -17.29 17.81 37.81
C LEU A 1045 -17.14 16.29 37.67
N LYS A 1046 -15.91 15.78 37.63
CA LYS A 1046 -15.65 14.34 37.52
C LYS A 1046 -14.68 13.89 38.60
N ASN A 1047 -13.38 13.93 38.35
CA ASN A 1047 -12.40 13.18 39.13
C ASN A 1047 -11.30 14.06 39.69
N GLY A 1048 -10.93 13.81 40.95
CA GLY A 1048 -9.87 14.54 41.62
C GLY A 1048 -10.30 15.96 41.92
N GLY A 1049 -11.00 16.19 43.04
CA GLY A 1049 -11.52 17.52 43.38
C GLY A 1049 -10.43 18.59 43.39
N ALA A 1050 -9.23 18.24 43.87
CA ALA A 1050 -8.03 19.05 43.70
C ALA A 1050 -7.17 18.56 42.53
N VAL A 1051 -6.73 17.30 42.53
CA VAL A 1051 -5.69 16.83 41.58
C VAL A 1051 -6.12 15.60 40.80
N ASN A 1052 -5.90 15.63 39.48
CA ASN A 1052 -6.11 14.49 38.59
C ASN A 1052 -4.82 14.10 37.85
N ILE A 1053 -4.54 12.81 37.78
CA ILE A 1053 -3.33 12.24 37.17
C ILE A 1053 -3.74 11.21 36.11
N PHE A 1054 -3.29 11.42 34.88
CA PHE A 1054 -3.64 10.58 33.72
C PHE A 1054 -2.41 10.29 32.86
N GLY A 1055 -1.97 9.02 32.81
CA GLY A 1055 -0.77 8.63 32.05
C GLY A 1055 0.52 9.29 32.55
N ALA A 1056 0.57 9.63 33.84
CA ALA A 1056 1.67 10.34 34.50
C ALA A 1056 1.82 9.87 35.96
N SER A 1057 2.76 10.45 36.71
CA SER A 1057 2.99 10.17 38.14
C SER A 1057 3.21 11.49 38.90
N ALA A 1058 3.18 11.47 40.24
CA ALA A 1058 3.60 12.60 41.06
C ALA A 1058 4.13 12.18 42.44
N GLU A 1059 4.94 13.03 43.05
CA GLU A 1059 5.34 12.91 44.46
C GLU A 1059 4.76 14.08 45.27
N MET A 1060 4.00 13.79 46.33
CA MET A 1060 3.35 14.81 47.15
C MET A 1060 3.65 14.59 48.63
N TYR A 1061 4.14 15.61 49.33
CA TYR A 1061 4.53 15.48 50.73
C TYR A 1061 4.24 16.70 51.57
N ASN A 1062 3.89 16.47 52.84
CA ASN A 1062 3.54 17.52 53.80
C ASN A 1062 2.37 18.41 53.33
N CYS A 1063 1.41 17.84 52.61
CA CYS A 1063 0.29 18.60 52.03
C CYS A 1063 -0.94 18.59 52.93
N LEU A 1064 -1.75 19.65 52.84
CA LEU A 1064 -3.09 19.72 53.42
C LEU A 1064 -4.12 19.66 52.27
N TRP A 1065 -5.06 18.73 52.37
CA TRP A 1065 -6.18 18.54 51.45
C TRP A 1065 -7.46 18.79 52.22
N TYR A 1066 -8.04 19.98 52.07
CA TYR A 1066 -9.17 20.42 52.86
C TYR A 1066 -10.37 20.81 51.99
N ALA A 1067 -11.58 20.31 52.29
CA ALA A 1067 -12.81 20.79 51.65
C ALA A 1067 -12.85 20.73 50.10
N ASN A 1068 -12.13 19.78 49.49
CA ASN A 1068 -12.18 19.59 48.04
C ASN A 1068 -13.34 18.67 47.65
N TYR A 1069 -13.96 18.92 46.49
CA TYR A 1069 -15.15 18.20 46.04
C TYR A 1069 -14.99 17.62 44.63
N ALA A 1070 -15.44 16.37 44.43
CA ALA A 1070 -15.53 15.74 43.12
C ALA A 1070 -16.90 15.07 42.90
N ALA A 1071 -17.53 15.29 41.75
CA ALA A 1071 -18.83 14.65 41.48
C ALA A 1071 -18.73 13.14 41.11
N GLN A 1072 -17.52 12.59 40.88
CA GLN A 1072 -17.31 11.17 40.61
C GLN A 1072 -16.36 10.51 41.63
N TRP A 1073 -15.04 10.58 41.43
CA TRP A 1073 -14.08 9.81 42.23
C TRP A 1073 -12.91 10.66 42.76
N GLY A 1074 -12.47 10.35 43.99
CA GLY A 1074 -11.32 10.99 44.63
C GLY A 1074 -11.60 12.46 44.97
N GLY A 1075 -12.27 12.69 46.10
CA GLY A 1075 -12.70 14.03 46.54
C GLY A 1075 -11.56 15.04 46.61
N ALA A 1076 -10.34 14.59 46.92
CA ALA A 1076 -9.12 15.37 46.77
C ALA A 1076 -8.31 14.94 45.53
N VAL A 1077 -7.96 13.65 45.41
CA VAL A 1077 -6.98 13.18 44.40
C VAL A 1077 -7.47 11.95 43.64
N TYR A 1078 -7.33 11.96 42.32
CA TYR A 1078 -7.59 10.80 41.47
C TYR A 1078 -6.38 10.51 40.58
N GLY A 1079 -6.01 9.23 40.46
CA GLY A 1079 -5.10 8.75 39.43
C GLY A 1079 -5.69 7.62 38.58
N ASP A 1080 -5.17 7.42 37.37
CA ASP A 1080 -5.47 6.24 36.56
C ASP A 1080 -4.75 4.99 37.09
N THR A 1081 -5.10 3.81 36.59
CA THR A 1081 -4.63 2.55 37.20
C THR A 1081 -3.13 2.36 36.94
N GLY A 1082 -2.32 2.23 38.00
CA GLY A 1082 -0.88 1.95 37.88
C GLY A 1082 0.03 3.18 37.72
N ASN A 1083 -0.47 4.39 38.02
CA ASN A 1083 0.23 5.67 37.83
C ASN A 1083 1.50 5.92 38.70
N GLY A 1084 1.82 5.06 39.68
CA GLY A 1084 3.04 5.20 40.50
C GLY A 1084 3.10 6.41 41.46
N THR A 1085 2.02 7.18 41.61
CA THR A 1085 1.96 8.38 42.47
C THR A 1085 2.04 8.04 43.94
N THR A 1086 2.83 8.83 44.69
CA THR A 1086 3.00 8.69 46.14
C THR A 1086 2.65 9.96 46.89
N ILE A 1087 1.90 9.82 47.98
CA ILE A 1087 1.51 10.89 48.89
C ILE A 1087 1.92 10.50 50.30
N TYR A 1088 2.65 11.36 51.02
CA TYR A 1088 3.04 11.07 52.39
C TYR A 1088 3.09 12.27 53.32
N ASN A 1089 3.06 12.01 54.64
CA ASN A 1089 3.10 13.04 55.69
C ASN A 1089 2.03 14.14 55.52
N SER A 1090 0.86 13.79 54.98
CA SER A 1090 -0.17 14.75 54.58
C SER A 1090 -1.44 14.62 55.44
N VAL A 1091 -2.33 15.60 55.34
CA VAL A 1091 -3.61 15.63 56.05
C VAL A 1091 -4.76 15.76 55.04
N PHE A 1092 -5.69 14.82 55.05
CA PHE A 1092 -6.92 14.84 54.26
C PHE A 1092 -8.12 15.03 55.18
N TRP A 1093 -8.87 16.11 54.99
CA TRP A 1093 -9.99 16.46 55.84
C TRP A 1093 -11.10 17.17 55.06
N ASN A 1094 -12.34 16.83 55.34
CA ASN A 1094 -13.57 17.38 54.75
C ASN A 1094 -13.63 17.31 53.22
N ASN A 1095 -12.96 16.34 52.57
CA ASN A 1095 -13.07 16.19 51.11
C ASN A 1095 -14.20 15.22 50.76
N GLU A 1096 -14.94 15.50 49.70
CA GLU A 1096 -16.13 14.75 49.33
C GLU A 1096 -16.09 14.27 47.87
N ALA A 1097 -16.47 13.01 47.66
CA ALA A 1097 -16.74 12.44 46.34
C ALA A 1097 -18.14 11.83 46.29
N LEU A 1098 -18.96 12.24 45.32
CA LEU A 1098 -20.37 11.86 45.27
C LEU A 1098 -20.61 10.36 45.04
N LEU A 1099 -19.76 9.67 44.26
CA LEU A 1099 -20.02 8.27 43.90
C LEU A 1099 -19.53 7.24 44.92
N LEU A 1100 -18.45 7.52 45.67
CA LEU A 1100 -17.81 6.50 46.53
C LEU A 1100 -17.28 7.02 47.88
N SER A 1101 -17.52 8.29 48.24
CA SER A 1101 -17.07 8.90 49.51
C SER A 1101 -15.58 8.66 49.80
N ASP A 1102 -14.73 8.70 48.77
CA ASP A 1102 -13.28 8.52 48.89
C ASP A 1102 -12.53 9.87 48.89
N ASN A 1103 -11.58 10.05 49.80
CA ASN A 1103 -10.66 11.20 49.77
C ASN A 1103 -9.74 11.12 48.54
N PHE A 1104 -9.32 9.91 48.16
CA PHE A 1104 -8.38 9.68 47.05
C PHE A 1104 -8.59 8.33 46.38
N ARG A 1105 -8.17 8.19 45.12
CA ARG A 1105 -8.30 6.94 44.34
C ARG A 1105 -7.07 6.60 43.50
N ASN A 1106 -6.71 5.31 43.50
CA ASN A 1106 -5.60 4.72 42.73
C ASN A 1106 -4.22 5.38 42.97
N VAL A 1107 -4.01 5.95 44.15
CA VAL A 1107 -2.73 6.56 44.57
C VAL A 1107 -2.25 5.92 45.86
N ALA A 1108 -0.93 5.92 46.09
CA ALA A 1108 -0.35 5.36 47.31
C ALA A 1108 -0.23 6.44 48.39
N VAL A 1109 -1.06 6.37 49.43
CA VAL A 1109 -1.04 7.31 50.56
C VAL A 1109 -0.44 6.63 51.80
N ASN A 1110 0.64 7.20 52.36
CA ASN A 1110 1.36 6.64 53.51
C ASN A 1110 1.61 7.70 54.59
N SER A 1111 1.75 7.28 55.86
CA SER A 1111 2.15 8.18 56.97
C SER A 1111 1.33 9.48 57.03
N SER A 1112 0.04 9.42 56.73
CA SER A 1112 -0.85 10.58 56.56
C SER A 1112 -2.09 10.45 57.46
N ILE A 1113 -2.70 11.58 57.80
CA ILE A 1113 -3.97 11.65 58.53
C ILE A 1113 -5.10 11.76 57.52
N VAL A 1114 -6.11 10.91 57.60
CA VAL A 1114 -7.25 10.88 56.68
C VAL A 1114 -8.53 10.80 57.50
N GLU A 1115 -9.45 11.75 57.31
CA GLU A 1115 -10.80 11.70 57.88
C GLU A 1115 -11.51 10.40 57.45
N ASP A 1116 -12.18 9.74 58.39
CA ASP A 1116 -12.89 8.46 58.23
C ASP A 1116 -12.04 7.18 57.99
N GLY A 1117 -10.71 7.25 58.08
CA GLY A 1117 -9.85 6.07 58.27
C GLY A 1117 -9.75 5.09 57.08
N THR A 1118 -10.22 5.44 55.89
CA THR A 1118 -10.17 4.59 54.69
C THR A 1118 -8.83 4.72 53.95
N GLY A 1119 -7.79 4.07 54.48
CA GLY A 1119 -6.52 3.90 53.77
C GLY A 1119 -5.57 2.99 54.54
N ASN A 1120 -5.04 1.94 53.90
CA ASN A 1120 -4.04 1.05 54.48
C ASN A 1120 -2.86 1.88 55.02
N ALA A 1121 -2.75 2.01 56.36
CA ALA A 1121 -1.73 2.71 57.16
C ALA A 1121 -1.98 4.19 57.55
N GLY A 1122 -3.23 4.65 57.68
CA GLY A 1122 -3.55 5.92 58.36
C GLY A 1122 -3.72 5.78 59.89
N ILE A 1123 -3.17 6.72 60.68
CA ILE A 1123 -3.48 6.87 62.11
C ILE A 1123 -4.85 7.53 62.21
N SER A 1124 -5.87 6.82 62.71
CA SER A 1124 -7.20 7.40 62.97
C SER A 1124 -7.13 8.39 64.13
N GLY A 1125 -7.40 9.67 63.87
CA GLY A 1125 -7.57 10.68 64.93
C GLY A 1125 -8.94 10.54 65.59
N ASN A 1126 -8.94 10.31 66.90
CA ASN A 1126 -10.13 10.48 67.77
C ASN A 1126 -10.19 11.91 68.30
#